data_AF-G9WNP6-F1
#
_entry.id   AF-G9WNP6-F1
#
_cell.length_a   1.000
_cell.length_b   1.000
_cell.length_c   1.000
_cell.angle_alpha   90.00
_cell.angle_beta   90.00
_cell.angle_gamma   90.00
#
_symmetry.space_group_name_H-M   'P 1'
#
loop_
_entity.id
_entity.type
_entity.pdbx_description
1 polymer ?
#
loop_
_entity_poly.entity_id
_entity_poly.type
_entity_poly.pdbx_seq_one_letter_code
_entity_poly.pdbx_strand_id
1 'polypeptide(L)'
;MEFTREFFYDEVRDGFYIPGIVKRLWGAGLTILSEIDRICKKYNIPYYADGGTLLGAVRDGQFIPWDDDIDIIMRREDFKRFSLFAKKELPAELDLESLELNTEYSNFTAHLGKKNTDFRPELLRKYQEYPYPETIDIFILDELAQNPEDEEFREKVLKMLGGILKYDEKYGKTEQLLEELEEIENVLKIRFDREKSLKEQLFRVMDRVCQEFNGTGSDMLAIVPWIAYFGIYSYPRSAFEKSNRIPFCNTEVPAPIGYDTVLRAEYGDYHKKVKAGGLHAYSYFKICEDELREKLKEGWIFTYHFSEKDLEHPVVENFRNLIIRTVEEFTGLHKELFYTYTKRDIPGCLSDISNLQEQAIVLGKAIERKKGEQVVSISVIEQYCEALYEAYMALSELLPMEDLSILSATVHKELKQKLKKPGYYLKKLRSALEKDFKRQVVFLPHSAKHFESLRPLVDALLQAGDTECKIIPIPYYDRYGDGSLKEMHYEGDNFPKEYEITDYRHYNFATELPDCIVINSPYDQFNQVWAVHSAFYSREMKKYTNKLVYIPWFVTDEINPKDEEDGKAFHNMKYYVEVPGIFHSDLSIVQSEGMKKAYLAKIAEFAGKDIRKKMSKKISGAGSCLLGEKEGQGVKEVVECFRRFLFASNKNIVSKA
;
A
#
# COMPACT_ATOMS: atom_id res chain seq x y z
N MET A 1 -0.27 24.34 16.20
CA MET A 1 -0.01 23.47 15.04
C MET A 1 -1.27 22.64 14.83
N GLU A 2 -1.85 22.67 13.63
CA GLU A 2 -3.06 21.92 13.30
C GLU A 2 -2.78 21.01 12.11
N PHE A 3 -3.02 19.71 12.27
CA PHE A 3 -2.89 18.73 11.19
C PHE A 3 -4.26 18.47 10.57
N THR A 4 -4.33 18.49 9.25
CA THR A 4 -5.53 18.00 8.54
C THR A 4 -5.55 16.48 8.58
N ARG A 5 -6.74 15.89 8.43
CA ARG A 5 -6.93 14.44 8.30
C ARG A 5 -6.06 13.85 7.19
N GLU A 6 -6.06 14.53 6.04
CA GLU A 6 -5.38 14.12 4.82
C GLU A 6 -3.86 14.04 4.99
N PHE A 7 -3.29 14.79 5.95
CA PHE A 7 -1.87 14.70 6.29
C PHE A 7 -1.47 13.27 6.65
N PHE A 8 -2.31 12.52 7.36
CA PHE A 8 -2.00 11.19 7.88
C PHE A 8 -2.26 10.04 6.91
N TYR A 9 -2.99 10.27 5.82
CA TYR A 9 -3.29 9.22 4.85
C TYR A 9 -2.09 8.88 3.99
N ASP A 10 -2.03 7.63 3.54
CA ASP A 10 -1.03 7.17 2.59
C ASP A 10 -0.94 8.11 1.39
N GLU A 11 0.27 8.35 0.91
CA GLU A 11 0.47 9.17 -0.29
C GLU A 11 1.64 8.64 -1.12
N VAL A 12 1.65 9.02 -2.39
CA VAL A 12 2.88 8.95 -3.19
C VAL A 12 3.39 10.35 -3.44
N ARG A 13 4.65 10.59 -3.08
CA ARG A 13 5.37 11.83 -3.34
C ARG A 13 6.72 11.49 -3.94
N ASP A 14 7.09 12.17 -5.03
CA ASP A 14 8.34 11.91 -5.78
C ASP A 14 8.55 10.43 -6.14
N GLY A 15 7.47 9.75 -6.56
CA GLY A 15 7.51 8.33 -6.90
C GLY A 15 7.74 7.40 -5.71
N PHE A 16 7.67 7.88 -4.46
CA PHE A 16 7.86 7.08 -3.26
C PHE A 16 6.55 6.96 -2.47
N TYR A 17 6.16 5.72 -2.14
CA TYR A 17 4.97 5.46 -1.32
C TYR A 17 5.28 5.70 0.16
N ILE A 18 4.59 6.67 0.76
CA ILE A 18 4.69 7.03 2.18
C ILE A 18 3.48 6.44 2.89
N PRO A 19 3.67 5.42 3.74
CA PRO A 19 2.58 4.80 4.48
C PRO A 19 2.08 5.75 5.58
N GLY A 20 0.79 5.68 5.90
CA GLY A 20 0.19 6.60 6.88
C GLY A 20 0.84 6.56 8.28
N ILE A 21 1.43 5.43 8.69
CA ILE A 21 2.15 5.34 9.97
C ILE A 21 3.41 6.21 10.01
N VAL A 22 4.12 6.38 8.89
CA VAL A 22 5.27 7.30 8.79
C VAL A 22 4.79 8.76 8.89
N LYS A 23 3.57 9.05 8.48
CA LYS A 23 2.99 10.39 8.65
C LYS A 23 2.57 10.65 10.10
N ARG A 24 2.15 9.62 10.84
CA ARG A 24 1.93 9.72 12.29
C ARG A 24 3.24 9.95 13.05
N LEU A 25 4.29 9.23 12.65
CA LEU A 25 5.67 9.44 13.11
C LEU A 25 6.08 10.92 12.94
N TRP A 26 6.00 11.45 11.72
CA TRP A 26 6.26 12.87 11.45
C TRP A 26 5.41 13.82 12.31
N GLY A 27 4.12 13.51 12.51
CA GLY A 27 3.24 14.29 13.38
C GLY A 27 3.66 14.26 14.85
N ALA A 28 4.13 13.12 15.34
CA ALA A 28 4.68 12.95 16.70
C ALA A 28 5.99 13.72 16.87
N GLY A 29 6.92 13.58 15.91
CA GLY A 29 8.18 14.32 15.87
C GLY A 29 7.94 15.83 15.88
N LEU A 30 7.06 16.35 15.03
CA LEU A 30 6.70 17.77 15.02
C LEU A 30 6.08 18.24 16.35
N THR A 31 5.35 17.35 17.04
CA THR A 31 4.80 17.64 18.38
C THR A 31 5.93 17.79 19.40
N ILE A 32 6.93 16.91 19.37
CA ILE A 32 8.10 16.98 20.26
C ILE A 32 8.96 18.22 19.91
N LEU A 33 9.15 18.52 18.62
CA LEU A 33 9.89 19.67 18.15
C LEU A 33 9.27 20.98 18.66
N SER A 34 7.94 21.01 18.78
CA SER A 34 7.24 22.17 19.33
C SER A 34 7.54 22.41 20.81
N GLU A 35 7.83 21.37 21.60
CA GLU A 35 8.28 21.52 23.00
C GLU A 35 9.73 22.02 23.07
N ILE A 36 10.61 21.53 22.19
CA ILE A 36 11.98 22.07 22.06
C ILE A 36 11.91 23.55 21.68
N ASP A 37 11.16 23.90 20.64
CA ASP A 37 11.00 25.27 20.15
C ASP A 37 10.40 26.19 21.23
N ARG A 38 9.43 25.71 22.03
CA ARG A 38 8.86 26.46 23.15
C ARG A 38 9.93 26.82 24.17
N ILE A 39 10.76 25.87 24.59
CA ILE A 39 11.84 26.09 25.56
C ILE A 39 12.90 27.02 24.97
N CYS A 40 13.33 26.76 23.74
CA CYS A 40 14.32 27.58 23.05
C CYS A 40 13.87 29.03 22.88
N LYS A 41 12.62 29.27 22.46
CA LYS A 41 12.04 30.63 22.35
C LYS A 41 11.95 31.32 23.71
N LYS A 42 11.50 30.62 24.75
CA LYS A 42 11.35 31.20 26.09
C LYS A 42 12.68 31.68 26.67
N TYR A 43 13.76 30.95 26.41
CA TYR A 43 15.08 31.24 26.97
C TYR A 43 16.07 31.87 25.98
N ASN A 44 15.60 32.23 24.78
CA ASN A 44 16.42 32.77 23.70
C ASN A 44 17.67 31.91 23.45
N ILE A 45 17.43 30.63 23.16
CA ILE A 45 18.46 29.63 22.84
C ILE A 45 18.34 29.32 21.35
N PRO A 46 19.33 29.67 20.53
CA PRO A 46 19.38 29.29 19.13
C PRO A 46 19.46 27.78 18.95
N TYR A 47 18.69 27.28 18.00
CA TYR A 47 18.83 25.96 17.41
C TYR A 47 18.48 26.07 15.92
N TYR A 48 18.89 25.09 15.13
CA TYR A 48 18.68 25.08 13.70
C TYR A 48 18.21 23.70 13.26
N ALA A 49 17.35 23.61 12.24
CA ALA A 49 17.13 22.38 11.51
C ALA A 49 18.46 21.95 10.87
N ASP A 50 18.68 20.64 10.82
CA ASP A 50 19.90 20.03 10.30
C ASP A 50 19.57 18.86 9.36
N GLY A 51 20.56 18.33 8.66
CA GLY A 51 20.45 17.07 7.91
C GLY A 51 19.21 16.97 7.01
N GLY A 52 18.49 15.84 7.14
CA GLY A 52 17.29 15.55 6.34
C GLY A 52 16.17 16.56 6.56
N THR A 53 16.05 17.07 7.79
CA THR A 53 15.07 18.09 8.16
C THR A 53 15.33 19.43 7.48
N LEU A 54 16.58 19.92 7.50
CA LEU A 54 16.96 21.16 6.82
C LEU A 54 16.80 21.01 5.30
N LEU A 55 17.25 19.88 4.75
CA LEU A 55 17.14 19.58 3.33
C LEU A 55 15.67 19.57 2.88
N GLY A 56 14.80 18.89 3.63
CA GLY A 56 13.36 18.85 3.37
C GLY A 56 12.72 20.22 3.46
N ALA A 57 13.03 21.00 4.50
CA ALA A 57 12.51 22.35 4.67
C ALA A 57 12.91 23.30 3.53
N VAL A 58 14.17 23.27 3.09
CA VAL A 58 14.66 24.16 2.02
C VAL A 58 14.20 23.72 0.63
N ARG A 59 14.28 22.42 0.32
CA ARG A 59 14.03 21.91 -1.03
C ARG A 59 12.56 21.64 -1.32
N ASP A 60 11.86 21.04 -0.35
CA ASP A 60 10.51 20.49 -0.54
C ASP A 60 9.46 21.24 0.32
N GLY A 61 9.88 22.04 1.30
CA GLY A 61 9.00 22.74 2.27
C GLY A 61 8.35 21.80 3.30
N GLN A 62 8.82 20.56 3.40
CA GLN A 62 8.24 19.47 4.19
C GLN A 62 9.23 18.31 4.31
N PHE A 63 8.87 17.25 5.05
CA PHE A 63 9.70 16.03 5.14
C PHE A 63 10.08 15.48 3.78
N ILE A 64 11.25 14.85 3.69
CA ILE A 64 11.64 14.07 2.52
C ILE A 64 10.88 12.72 2.58
N PRO A 65 10.35 12.18 1.46
CA PRO A 65 9.52 10.96 1.51
C PRO A 65 10.15 9.73 2.17
N TRP A 66 11.47 9.58 2.06
CA TRP A 66 12.24 8.41 2.52
C TRP A 66 13.06 8.71 3.79
N ASP A 67 12.62 9.70 4.55
CA ASP A 67 13.22 10.21 5.78
C ASP A 67 12.23 10.04 6.92
N ASP A 68 12.69 9.51 8.05
CA ASP A 68 11.83 9.07 9.15
C ASP A 68 12.19 9.66 10.51
N ASP A 69 13.08 10.64 10.57
CA ASP A 69 13.51 11.33 11.80
C ASP A 69 13.45 12.87 11.67
N ILE A 70 13.77 13.56 12.76
CA ILE A 70 13.95 15.01 12.80
C ILE A 70 15.32 15.29 13.40
N ASP A 71 16.11 16.04 12.64
CA ASP A 71 17.45 16.47 13.00
C ASP A 71 17.44 17.97 13.32
N ILE A 72 18.02 18.31 14.47
CA ILE A 72 18.36 19.68 14.80
C ILE A 72 19.81 19.77 15.26
N ILE A 73 20.37 20.97 15.17
CA ILE A 73 21.74 21.25 15.56
C ILE A 73 21.81 22.48 16.46
N MET A 74 22.66 22.41 17.48
CA MET A 74 22.92 23.48 18.43
C MET A 74 24.42 23.69 18.60
N ARG A 75 24.85 24.93 18.88
CA ARG A 75 26.21 25.17 19.39
C ARG A 75 26.33 24.58 20.78
N ARG A 76 27.53 24.12 21.16
CA ARG A 76 27.78 23.51 22.48
C ARG A 76 27.30 24.36 23.66
N GLU A 77 27.53 25.67 23.61
CA GLU A 77 27.08 26.60 24.66
C GLU A 77 25.55 26.68 24.76
N ASP A 78 24.86 26.66 23.62
CA ASP A 78 23.42 26.73 23.53
C ASP A 78 22.78 25.41 23.95
N PHE A 79 23.37 24.27 23.56
CA PHE A 79 22.95 22.96 24.02
C PHE A 79 23.07 22.82 25.55
N LYS A 80 24.19 23.27 26.14
CA LYS A 80 24.36 23.27 27.60
C LYS A 80 23.28 24.09 28.32
N ARG A 81 22.93 25.25 27.77
CA ARG A 81 21.82 26.09 28.27
C ARG A 81 20.48 25.36 28.12
N PHE A 82 20.22 24.78 26.95
CA PHE A 82 19.01 24.05 26.65
C PHE A 82 18.80 22.89 27.63
N SER A 83 19.80 22.04 27.81
CA SER A 83 19.77 20.86 28.69
C SER A 83 19.42 21.22 30.14
N LEU A 84 19.89 22.37 30.64
CA LEU A 84 19.54 22.87 31.97
C LEU A 84 18.04 23.20 32.12
N PHE A 85 17.44 23.81 31.10
CA PHE A 85 16.04 24.19 31.13
C PHE A 85 15.11 23.04 30.75
N ALA A 86 15.50 22.21 29.78
CA ALA A 86 14.78 21.01 29.36
C ALA A 86 14.52 20.09 30.55
N LYS A 87 15.53 19.83 31.39
CA LYS A 87 15.39 19.01 32.61
C LYS A 87 14.31 19.51 33.59
N LYS A 88 13.95 20.80 33.54
CA LYS A 88 12.97 21.43 34.45
C LYS A 88 11.58 21.58 33.82
N GLU A 89 11.50 21.70 32.50
CA GLU A 89 10.29 22.11 31.80
C GLU A 89 9.73 21.09 30.82
N LEU A 90 10.44 19.98 30.59
CA LEU A 90 9.92 18.92 29.76
C LEU A 90 8.68 18.27 30.40
N PRO A 91 7.66 17.95 29.61
CA PRO A 91 6.57 17.07 30.03
C PRO A 91 7.11 15.75 30.58
N ALA A 92 6.39 15.15 31.54
CA ALA A 92 6.86 13.96 32.27
C ALA A 92 7.08 12.72 31.39
N GLU A 93 6.48 12.68 30.21
CA GLU A 93 6.62 11.60 29.24
C GLU A 93 7.77 11.79 28.23
N LEU A 94 8.47 12.93 28.26
CA LEU A 94 9.61 13.23 27.41
C LEU A 94 10.90 13.26 28.24
N ASP A 95 11.93 12.62 27.71
CA ASP A 95 13.26 12.61 28.31
C ASP A 95 14.28 13.20 27.34
N LEU A 96 15.29 13.87 27.90
CA LEU A 96 16.50 14.30 27.18
C LEU A 96 17.69 13.45 27.65
N GLU A 97 18.35 12.78 26.71
CA GLU A 97 19.58 12.03 26.94
C GLU A 97 20.76 12.65 26.20
N SER A 98 21.85 12.88 26.92
CA SER A 98 23.10 13.38 26.37
C SER A 98 24.26 13.06 27.32
N LEU A 99 25.50 13.23 26.82
CA LEU A 99 26.72 13.04 27.60
C LEU A 99 26.85 14.05 28.77
N GLU A 100 26.23 15.22 28.63
CA GLU A 100 26.18 16.27 29.66
C GLU A 100 25.25 15.93 30.83
N LEU A 101 24.23 15.11 30.58
CA LEU A 101 23.19 14.80 31.58
C LEU A 101 23.35 13.43 32.22
N ASN A 102 23.87 12.45 31.47
CA ASN A 102 24.01 11.07 31.92
C ASN A 102 25.41 10.55 31.59
N THR A 103 26.17 10.21 32.63
CA THR A 103 27.54 9.67 32.46
C THR A 103 27.59 8.27 31.88
N GLU A 104 26.47 7.53 31.88
CA GLU A 104 26.34 6.20 31.30
C GLU A 104 25.92 6.26 29.83
N TYR A 105 25.50 7.43 29.35
CA TYR A 105 25.14 7.65 27.97
C TYR A 105 26.37 7.48 27.07
N SER A 106 26.23 6.73 25.97
CA SER A 106 27.35 6.31 25.14
C SER A 106 27.08 6.58 23.66
N ASN A 107 26.64 7.81 23.36
CA ASN A 107 26.42 8.33 22.02
C ASN A 107 26.75 9.84 22.00
N PHE A 108 27.26 10.35 20.88
CA PHE A 108 27.60 11.77 20.71
C PHE A 108 26.39 12.63 20.32
N THR A 109 25.38 12.03 19.68
CA THR A 109 24.11 12.70 19.41
C THR A 109 23.27 12.71 20.68
N ALA A 110 22.72 13.86 21.05
CA ALA A 110 21.73 13.93 22.12
C ALA A 110 20.34 13.62 21.56
N HIS A 111 19.50 12.92 22.32
CA HIS A 111 18.15 12.56 21.88
C HIS A 111 17.12 13.13 22.85
N LEU A 112 16.07 13.74 22.32
CA LEU A 112 14.93 14.20 23.11
C LEU A 112 13.64 13.61 22.59
N GLY A 113 12.92 12.88 23.44
CA GLY A 113 11.63 12.35 23.03
C GLY A 113 11.03 11.33 23.99
N LYS A 114 10.05 10.58 23.47
CA LYS A 114 9.37 9.51 24.21
C LYS A 114 10.07 8.18 23.90
N LYS A 115 10.50 7.47 24.94
CA LYS A 115 11.30 6.24 24.80
C LYS A 115 10.50 4.95 24.80
N ASN A 116 9.25 5.01 25.22
CA ASN A 116 8.42 3.83 25.39
C ASN A 116 7.28 3.83 24.39
N THR A 117 6.91 2.61 23.97
CA THR A 117 5.61 2.41 23.35
C THR A 117 4.52 2.71 24.38
N ASP A 118 3.55 3.54 24.00
CA ASP A 118 2.46 3.93 24.89
C ASP A 118 1.12 3.96 24.16
N PHE A 119 0.16 3.20 24.69
CA PHE A 119 -1.21 3.10 24.16
C PHE A 119 -2.23 3.84 25.02
N ARG A 120 -1.80 4.60 26.03
CA ARG A 120 -2.71 5.44 26.81
C ARG A 120 -3.37 6.47 25.88
N PRO A 121 -4.72 6.56 25.87
CA PRO A 121 -5.43 7.40 24.92
C PRO A 121 -4.93 8.85 24.90
N GLU A 122 -4.65 9.44 26.05
CA GLU A 122 -4.16 10.81 26.17
C GLU A 122 -2.83 11.05 25.45
N LEU A 123 -1.91 10.09 25.49
CA LEU A 123 -0.61 10.19 24.81
C LEU A 123 -0.74 9.88 23.33
N LEU A 124 -1.58 8.90 22.95
CA LEU A 124 -1.90 8.69 21.54
C LEU A 124 -2.47 9.97 20.91
N ARG A 125 -3.48 10.62 21.54
CA ARG A 125 -4.03 11.89 21.02
C ARG A 125 -2.97 12.98 20.91
N LYS A 126 -2.12 13.11 21.93
CA LYS A 126 -1.09 14.14 21.98
C LYS A 126 -0.08 13.96 20.85
N TYR A 127 0.41 12.74 20.64
CA TYR A 127 1.42 12.40 19.64
C TYR A 127 0.82 11.79 18.37
N GLN A 128 -0.30 12.34 17.90
CA GLN A 128 -0.88 12.06 16.58
C GLN A 128 -1.11 10.56 16.28
N GLU A 129 -1.59 9.82 17.28
CA GLU A 129 -1.85 8.38 17.22
C GLU A 129 -0.63 7.51 16.98
N TYR A 130 0.57 8.03 17.24
CA TYR A 130 1.82 7.31 17.08
C TYR A 130 2.21 6.57 18.38
N PRO A 131 2.13 5.23 18.40
CA PRO A 131 2.34 4.48 19.64
C PRO A 131 3.82 4.28 19.98
N TYR A 132 4.72 4.21 19.00
CA TYR A 132 6.12 3.78 19.19
C TYR A 132 7.05 4.89 19.70
N PRO A 133 8.26 4.58 20.19
CA PRO A 133 9.24 5.59 20.56
C PRO A 133 9.52 6.60 19.42
N GLU A 134 9.64 7.87 19.79
CA GLU A 134 9.93 8.98 18.89
C GLU A 134 10.93 9.90 19.58
N THR A 135 12.03 10.20 18.90
CA THR A 135 13.09 11.07 19.41
C THR A 135 13.57 12.03 18.33
N ILE A 136 13.87 13.25 18.74
CA ILE A 136 14.57 14.23 17.91
C ILE A 136 16.05 14.14 18.20
N ASP A 137 16.83 14.08 17.14
CA ASP A 137 18.28 14.07 17.18
C ASP A 137 18.80 15.50 17.30
N ILE A 138 19.65 15.73 18.29
CA ILE A 138 20.25 17.03 18.59
C ILE A 138 21.75 16.88 18.42
N PHE A 139 22.24 17.32 17.26
CA PHE A 139 23.67 17.41 16.97
C PHE A 139 24.28 18.63 17.66
N ILE A 140 25.57 18.51 18.00
CA ILE A 140 26.29 19.54 18.72
C ILE A 140 27.48 20.04 17.89
N LEU A 141 27.49 21.35 17.63
CA LEU A 141 28.59 22.05 16.98
C LEU A 141 29.62 22.47 18.02
N ASP A 142 30.85 22.00 17.81
CA ASP A 142 32.06 22.44 18.50
C ASP A 142 32.97 23.22 17.54
N GLU A 143 33.87 24.00 18.12
CA GLU A 143 34.88 24.77 17.41
C GLU A 143 36.02 23.87 16.94
N LEU A 144 36.50 24.12 15.72
CA LEU A 144 37.75 23.52 15.23
C LEU A 144 38.97 24.28 15.73
N ALA A 145 40.12 23.60 15.84
CA ALA A 145 41.37 24.27 16.12
C ALA A 145 41.69 25.28 14.99
N GLN A 146 42.18 26.45 15.36
CA GLN A 146 42.66 27.44 14.37
C GLN A 146 43.96 26.97 13.69
N ASN A 147 44.78 26.22 14.43
CA ASN A 147 46.01 25.63 13.93
C ASN A 147 45.72 24.21 13.37
N PRO A 148 45.98 23.96 12.08
CA PRO A 148 45.73 22.65 11.48
C PRO A 148 46.47 21.49 12.16
N GLU A 149 47.68 21.71 12.70
CA GLU A 149 48.44 20.66 13.39
C GLU A 149 47.75 20.22 14.69
N ASP A 150 47.11 21.16 15.40
CA ASP A 150 46.38 20.89 16.63
C ASP A 150 45.07 20.14 16.32
N GLU A 151 44.41 20.44 15.20
CA GLU A 151 43.23 19.70 14.74
C GLU A 151 43.60 18.28 14.32
N GLU A 152 44.70 18.11 13.56
CA GLU A 152 45.19 16.79 13.16
C GLU A 152 45.54 15.94 14.39
N PHE A 153 46.14 16.55 15.41
CA PHE A 153 46.41 15.89 16.68
C PHE A 153 45.11 15.47 17.40
N ARG A 154 44.11 16.36 17.49
CA ARG A 154 42.80 16.04 18.07
C ARG A 154 42.11 14.89 17.34
N GLU A 155 42.11 14.92 16.01
CA GLU A 155 41.56 13.82 15.20
C GLU A 155 42.27 12.50 15.48
N LYS A 156 43.61 12.51 15.56
CA LYS A 156 44.40 11.31 15.86
C LYS A 156 44.01 10.73 17.22
N VAL A 157 43.88 11.58 18.24
CA VAL A 157 43.43 11.17 19.58
C VAL A 157 42.03 10.55 19.52
N LEU A 158 41.07 11.17 18.84
CA LEU A 158 39.71 10.65 18.70
C LEU A 158 39.67 9.30 17.95
N LYS A 159 40.50 9.15 16.91
CA LYS A 159 40.68 7.89 16.16
C LYS A 159 41.28 6.80 17.05
N MET A 160 42.25 7.11 17.91
CA MET A 160 42.80 6.17 18.89
C MET A 160 41.74 5.73 19.90
N LEU A 161 41.03 6.67 20.52
CA LEU A 161 39.95 6.37 21.49
C LEU A 161 38.83 5.53 20.86
N GLY A 162 38.41 5.87 19.63
CA GLY A 162 37.42 5.11 18.88
C GLY A 162 37.92 3.72 18.45
N GLY A 163 39.22 3.59 18.16
CA GLY A 163 39.88 2.31 17.90
C GLY A 163 39.85 1.39 19.11
N ILE A 164 40.20 1.91 20.28
CA ILE A 164 40.14 1.20 21.57
C ILE A 164 38.71 0.74 21.85
N LEU A 165 37.71 1.62 21.67
CA LEU A 165 36.30 1.26 21.86
C LEU A 165 35.89 0.09 20.95
N LYS A 166 36.18 0.18 19.65
CA LYS A 166 35.86 -0.88 18.67
C LYS A 166 36.59 -2.19 18.99
N TYR A 167 37.81 -2.10 19.48
CA TYR A 167 38.59 -3.27 19.87
C TYR A 167 38.00 -3.94 21.12
N ASP A 168 37.69 -3.18 22.16
CA ASP A 168 37.06 -3.70 23.39
C ASP A 168 35.70 -4.36 23.10
N GLU A 169 34.85 -3.73 22.28
CA GLU A 169 33.55 -4.31 21.89
C GLU A 169 33.70 -5.64 21.13
N LYS A 170 34.82 -5.84 20.41
CA LYS A 170 35.04 -7.03 19.58
C LYS A 170 35.81 -8.14 20.30
N TYR A 171 36.79 -7.79 21.13
CA TYR A 171 37.76 -8.73 21.69
C TYR A 171 37.79 -8.73 23.22
N GLY A 172 37.16 -7.74 23.87
CA GLY A 172 37.21 -7.55 25.32
C GLY A 172 38.60 -7.19 25.83
N LYS A 173 38.82 -7.40 27.14
CA LYS A 173 40.05 -7.05 27.85
C LYS A 173 41.22 -7.97 27.46
N THR A 174 42.11 -7.50 26.59
CA THR A 174 43.36 -8.19 26.19
C THR A 174 44.60 -7.41 26.63
N GLU A 175 45.79 -8.03 26.61
CA GLU A 175 47.07 -7.34 26.84
C GLU A 175 47.27 -6.20 25.83
N GLN A 176 46.94 -6.42 24.56
CA GLN A 176 46.99 -5.38 23.52
C GLN A 176 46.10 -4.19 23.88
N LEU A 177 44.86 -4.42 24.34
CA LEU A 177 43.97 -3.35 24.76
C LEU A 177 44.58 -2.56 25.94
N LEU A 178 45.24 -3.24 26.87
CA LEU A 178 45.91 -2.58 28.00
C LEU A 178 47.09 -1.71 27.54
N GLU A 179 47.89 -2.16 26.58
CA GLU A 179 48.97 -1.38 25.98
C GLU A 179 48.45 -0.12 25.27
N GLU A 180 47.41 -0.27 24.44
CA GLU A 180 46.76 0.87 23.75
C GLU A 180 46.13 1.86 24.76
N LEU A 181 45.54 1.34 25.85
CA LEU A 181 45.02 2.16 26.94
C LEU A 181 46.14 2.91 27.69
N GLU A 182 47.27 2.27 27.97
CA GLU A 182 48.41 2.92 28.62
C GLU A 182 49.00 4.03 27.73
N GLU A 183 49.08 3.79 26.42
CA GLU A 183 49.52 4.79 25.45
C GLU A 183 48.64 6.03 25.50
N ILE A 184 47.31 5.87 25.34
CA ILE A 184 46.40 7.02 25.31
C ILE A 184 46.32 7.73 26.67
N GLU A 185 46.44 6.99 27.79
CA GLU A 185 46.55 7.56 29.13
C GLU A 185 47.80 8.45 29.29
N ASN A 186 48.92 8.01 28.72
CA ASN A 186 50.16 8.78 28.73
C ASN A 186 50.10 9.99 27.80
N VAL A 187 49.42 9.89 26.66
CA VAL A 187 49.18 11.02 25.74
C VAL A 187 48.31 12.08 26.41
N LEU A 188 47.16 11.68 26.96
CA LEU A 188 46.17 12.60 27.53
C LEU A 188 46.42 12.96 29.00
N LYS A 189 47.40 12.34 29.65
CA LYS A 189 47.71 12.48 31.09
C LYS A 189 46.50 12.18 31.98
N ILE A 190 45.75 11.14 31.63
CA ILE A 190 44.58 10.64 32.38
C ILE A 190 44.80 9.19 32.85
N ARG A 191 43.90 8.67 33.67
CA ARG A 191 43.80 7.24 33.99
C ARG A 191 42.34 6.81 33.97
N PHE A 192 42.05 5.74 33.25
CA PHE A 192 40.73 5.08 33.25
C PHE A 192 40.61 4.16 34.47
N ASP A 193 39.45 4.19 35.11
CA ASP A 193 39.10 3.27 36.19
C ASP A 193 38.80 1.89 35.60
N ARG A 194 39.69 0.92 35.84
CA ARG A 194 39.59 -0.42 35.26
C ARG A 194 38.43 -1.25 35.84
N GLU A 195 37.85 -0.81 36.95
CA GLU A 195 36.71 -1.45 37.63
C GLU A 195 35.36 -0.97 37.09
N LYS A 196 35.35 0.11 36.30
CA LYS A 196 34.13 0.68 35.70
C LYS A 196 34.04 0.38 34.21
N SER A 197 32.87 0.65 33.65
CA SER A 197 32.62 0.57 32.21
C SER A 197 33.65 1.39 31.45
N LEU A 198 34.47 0.73 30.63
CA LEU A 198 35.47 1.43 29.83
C LEU A 198 34.80 2.28 28.76
N LYS A 199 33.74 1.74 28.13
CA LYS A 199 32.92 2.43 27.13
C LYS A 199 32.44 3.81 27.59
N GLU A 200 31.79 3.88 28.74
CA GLU A 200 31.28 5.14 29.30
C GLU A 200 32.40 6.14 29.57
N GLN A 201 33.54 5.67 30.08
CA GLN A 201 34.68 6.52 30.33
C GLN A 201 35.30 7.05 29.04
N LEU A 202 35.43 6.20 28.02
CA LEU A 202 35.91 6.59 26.70
C LEU A 202 35.02 7.67 26.09
N PHE A 203 33.69 7.51 26.13
CA PHE A 203 32.76 8.53 25.62
C PHE A 203 32.91 9.88 26.32
N ARG A 204 33.07 9.90 27.65
CA ARG A 204 33.32 11.16 28.40
C ARG A 204 34.65 11.81 28.05
N VAL A 205 35.69 11.01 27.82
CA VAL A 205 37.01 11.53 27.41
C VAL A 205 36.91 12.06 25.98
N MET A 206 36.29 11.33 25.06
CA MET A 206 36.07 11.77 23.68
C MET A 206 35.26 13.07 23.64
N ASP A 207 34.17 13.20 24.41
CA ASP A 207 33.39 14.44 24.49
C ASP A 207 34.19 15.63 25.04
N ARG A 208 35.08 15.39 26.00
CA ARG A 208 36.01 16.43 26.48
C ARG A 208 37.00 16.85 25.39
N VAL A 209 37.56 15.89 24.66
CA VAL A 209 38.49 16.15 23.54
C VAL A 209 37.77 16.93 22.43
N CYS A 210 36.53 16.59 22.09
CA CYS A 210 35.72 17.36 21.13
C CYS A 210 35.60 18.83 21.52
N GLN A 211 35.51 19.12 22.82
CA GLN A 211 35.33 20.48 23.33
C GLN A 211 36.62 21.30 23.51
N GLU A 212 37.79 20.72 23.25
CA GLU A 212 39.10 21.31 23.60
C GLU A 212 39.30 22.75 23.07
N PHE A 213 38.84 23.03 21.85
CA PHE A 213 39.00 24.34 21.21
C PHE A 213 37.77 25.26 21.35
N ASN A 214 36.75 24.87 22.11
CA ASN A 214 35.58 25.71 22.31
C ASN A 214 35.94 26.98 23.10
N GLY A 215 35.48 28.13 22.61
CA GLY A 215 35.77 29.44 23.19
C GLY A 215 37.09 30.05 22.73
N THR A 216 37.79 29.42 21.78
CA THR A 216 38.98 30.00 21.13
C THR A 216 38.61 31.03 20.07
N GLY A 217 37.34 31.04 19.64
CA GLY A 217 36.85 31.97 18.62
C GLY A 217 37.21 31.52 17.21
N SER A 218 37.30 30.21 16.98
CA SER A 218 37.54 29.65 15.63
C SER A 218 36.48 30.07 14.63
N ASP A 219 36.87 30.36 13.39
CA ASP A 219 35.92 30.68 12.31
C ASP A 219 35.23 29.44 11.72
N MET A 220 35.62 28.23 12.17
CA MET A 220 35.09 26.96 11.68
C MET A 220 34.46 26.16 12.83
N LEU A 221 33.29 25.58 12.53
CA LEU A 221 32.50 24.72 13.42
C LEU A 221 32.35 23.34 12.79
N ALA A 222 32.15 22.33 13.62
CA ALA A 222 31.83 20.99 13.15
C ALA A 222 31.10 20.15 14.19
N ILE A 223 30.45 19.10 13.71
CA ILE A 223 30.15 17.92 14.51
C ILE A 223 31.46 17.13 14.58
N VAL A 224 32.30 17.41 15.58
CA VAL A 224 33.69 16.91 15.64
C VAL A 224 33.81 15.38 15.49
N PRO A 225 32.95 14.55 16.12
CA PRO A 225 32.96 13.11 15.86
C PRO A 225 32.78 12.75 14.37
N TRP A 226 31.99 13.51 13.60
CA TRP A 226 31.73 13.19 12.19
C TRP A 226 32.94 13.49 11.31
N ILE A 227 33.66 14.59 11.58
CA ILE A 227 34.96 14.85 10.95
C ILE A 227 35.93 13.72 11.28
N ALA A 228 36.08 13.39 12.56
CA ALA A 228 37.09 12.43 13.01
C ALA A 228 36.86 11.01 12.45
N TYR A 229 35.60 10.55 12.37
CA TYR A 229 35.29 9.16 11.99
C TYR A 229 34.85 8.97 10.55
N PHE A 230 34.25 10.00 9.93
CA PHE A 230 33.73 9.90 8.58
C PHE A 230 34.45 10.83 7.59
N GLY A 231 35.32 11.75 8.07
CA GLY A 231 36.01 12.72 7.22
C GLY A 231 35.06 13.77 6.64
N ILE A 232 33.99 14.07 7.38
CA ILE A 232 32.78 14.72 6.89
C ILE A 232 32.54 16.08 7.60
N TYR A 233 32.21 17.09 6.79
CA TYR A 233 31.64 18.44 7.04
C TYR A 233 32.22 19.29 8.18
N SER A 234 32.85 20.40 7.78
CA SER A 234 33.04 21.59 8.63
C SER A 234 32.29 22.75 8.01
N TYR A 235 31.89 23.71 8.84
CA TYR A 235 31.06 24.82 8.44
C TYR A 235 31.67 26.14 8.90
N PRO A 236 31.58 27.21 8.11
CA PRO A 236 31.97 28.52 8.60
C PRO A 236 31.01 28.95 9.72
N ARG A 237 31.55 29.45 10.83
CA ARG A 237 30.77 29.98 11.97
C ARG A 237 29.70 30.97 11.51
N SER A 238 30.02 31.78 10.52
CA SER A 238 29.12 32.80 9.94
C SER A 238 27.83 32.21 9.38
N ALA A 239 27.80 30.92 8.97
CA ALA A 239 26.58 30.25 8.54
C ALA A 239 25.53 30.15 9.66
N PHE A 240 25.97 30.09 10.91
CA PHE A 240 25.13 29.94 12.11
C PHE A 240 25.00 31.22 12.94
N GLU A 241 25.50 32.37 12.48
CA GLU A 241 25.40 33.63 13.23
C GLU A 241 23.96 34.12 13.39
N LYS A 242 23.11 33.82 12.41
CA LYS A 242 21.69 34.19 12.38
C LYS A 242 20.85 33.00 11.91
N SER A 243 19.55 33.06 12.18
CA SER A 243 18.57 32.12 11.64
C SER A 243 17.42 32.86 10.98
N ASN A 244 16.83 32.19 9.98
CA ASN A 244 15.52 32.53 9.45
C ASN A 244 14.57 31.38 9.77
N ARG A 245 13.33 31.68 10.14
CA ARG A 245 12.30 30.64 10.19
C ARG A 245 11.79 30.42 8.78
N ILE A 246 11.80 29.16 8.33
CA ILE A 246 11.32 28.77 7.00
C ILE A 246 10.16 27.78 7.13
N PRO A 247 9.22 27.75 6.17
CA PRO A 247 8.11 26.81 6.19
C PRO A 247 8.59 25.35 6.23
N PHE A 248 7.94 24.55 7.06
CA PHE A 248 8.16 23.10 7.13
C PHE A 248 6.85 22.42 7.52
N CYS A 249 6.24 21.71 6.57
CA CYS A 249 4.92 21.11 6.72
C CYS A 249 3.86 22.18 7.11
N ASN A 250 3.22 22.03 8.27
CA ASN A 250 2.23 22.95 8.83
C ASN A 250 2.81 23.85 9.94
N THR A 251 4.14 23.98 10.00
CA THR A 251 4.86 24.81 10.96
C THR A 251 6.03 25.52 10.28
N GLU A 252 6.91 26.13 11.07
CA GLU A 252 8.17 26.70 10.62
C GLU A 252 9.30 26.22 11.51
N VAL A 253 10.47 25.99 10.91
CA VAL A 253 11.70 25.60 11.61
C VAL A 253 12.79 26.66 11.41
N PRO A 254 13.64 26.92 12.41
CA PRO A 254 14.77 27.81 12.22
C PRO A 254 15.81 27.14 11.31
N ALA A 255 16.15 27.77 10.20
CA ALA A 255 17.27 27.38 9.35
C ALA A 255 18.45 28.34 9.57
N PRO A 256 19.70 27.85 9.47
CA PRO A 256 20.87 28.73 9.53
C PRO A 256 20.83 29.72 8.36
N ILE A 257 21.26 30.97 8.56
CA ILE A 257 21.27 31.98 7.48
C ILE A 257 22.12 31.52 6.29
N GLY A 258 23.17 30.73 6.56
CA GLY A 258 24.02 30.08 5.56
C GLY A 258 23.57 28.67 5.17
N TYR A 259 22.27 28.34 5.21
CA TYR A 259 21.79 26.99 4.91
C TYR A 259 22.29 26.43 3.57
N ASP A 260 22.49 27.26 2.54
CA ASP A 260 23.03 26.79 1.25
C ASP A 260 24.47 26.30 1.40
N THR A 261 25.28 26.93 2.24
CA THR A 261 26.65 26.47 2.55
C THR A 261 26.62 25.15 3.31
N VAL A 262 25.73 25.03 4.31
CA VAL A 262 25.55 23.80 5.11
C VAL A 262 25.12 22.63 4.21
N LEU A 263 24.05 22.81 3.42
CA LEU A 263 23.52 21.77 2.54
C LEU A 263 24.48 21.37 1.42
N ARG A 264 25.28 22.32 0.89
CA ARG A 264 26.32 21.99 -0.10
C ARG A 264 27.50 21.24 0.50
N ALA A 265 27.87 21.57 1.73
CA ALA A 265 28.87 20.78 2.45
C ALA A 265 28.36 19.35 2.59
N GLU A 266 27.12 19.19 3.04
CA GLU A 266 26.51 17.88 3.32
C GLU A 266 26.22 17.02 2.09
N TYR A 267 25.51 17.57 1.12
CA TYR A 267 24.92 16.79 0.02
C TYR A 267 25.48 17.17 -1.36
N GLY A 268 26.38 18.17 -1.43
CA GLY A 268 26.85 18.71 -2.71
C GLY A 268 25.72 19.41 -3.47
N ASP A 269 25.29 18.83 -4.59
CA ASP A 269 24.11 19.32 -5.32
C ASP A 269 22.82 18.78 -4.69
N TYR A 270 22.40 19.40 -3.59
CA TYR A 270 21.26 18.95 -2.77
C TYR A 270 19.89 19.05 -3.47
N HIS A 271 19.81 19.74 -4.62
CA HIS A 271 18.60 19.74 -5.46
C HIS A 271 18.40 18.41 -6.18
N LYS A 272 19.45 17.62 -6.36
CA LYS A 272 19.33 16.25 -6.87
C LYS A 272 18.74 15.35 -5.78
N LYS A 273 17.60 14.73 -6.08
CA LYS A 273 16.95 13.75 -5.21
C LYS A 273 17.70 12.42 -5.27
N VAL A 274 18.12 11.91 -4.11
CA VAL A 274 18.78 10.60 -3.93
C VAL A 274 18.04 9.86 -2.82
N LYS A 275 17.62 8.62 -3.08
CA LYS A 275 16.77 7.82 -2.19
C LYS A 275 17.54 6.82 -1.32
N ALA A 276 18.81 6.57 -1.65
CA ALA A 276 19.73 5.73 -0.88
C ALA A 276 20.36 6.48 0.32
N GLY A 277 21.02 5.71 1.19
CA GLY A 277 21.80 6.22 2.31
C GLY A 277 21.00 6.40 3.61
N GLY A 278 21.63 7.09 4.56
CA GLY A 278 21.17 7.26 5.93
C GLY A 278 22.20 6.73 6.94
N LEU A 279 22.25 7.35 8.12
CA LEU A 279 23.12 6.92 9.22
C LEU A 279 22.47 5.86 10.13
N HIS A 280 21.19 5.54 9.88
CA HIS A 280 20.43 4.53 10.62
C HIS A 280 19.55 3.69 9.68
N ALA A 281 18.93 2.65 10.24
CA ALA A 281 18.05 1.76 9.49
C ALA A 281 16.64 2.37 9.34
N TYR A 282 16.08 2.25 8.13
CA TYR A 282 14.71 2.68 7.81
C TYR A 282 13.73 1.49 7.78
N SER A 283 12.52 1.58 8.33
CA SER A 283 12.10 2.61 9.28
C SER A 283 12.58 2.27 10.69
N TYR A 284 13.08 3.23 11.47
CA TYR A 284 13.74 2.93 12.74
C TYR A 284 12.79 2.28 13.77
N PHE A 285 11.48 2.57 13.71
CA PHE A 285 10.47 2.00 14.60
C PHE A 285 10.08 0.54 14.28
N LYS A 286 10.63 -0.05 13.21
CA LYS A 286 10.34 -1.44 12.80
C LYS A 286 10.61 -2.44 13.93
N ILE A 287 11.70 -2.26 14.66
CA ILE A 287 12.07 -3.15 15.77
C ILE A 287 10.99 -3.13 16.85
N CYS A 288 10.48 -1.94 17.20
CA CYS A 288 9.41 -1.78 18.17
C CYS A 288 8.10 -2.42 17.69
N GLU A 289 7.76 -2.24 16.41
CA GLU A 289 6.61 -2.88 15.77
C GLU A 289 6.70 -4.42 15.84
N ASP A 290 7.86 -4.97 15.49
CA ASP A 290 8.13 -6.41 15.55
C ASP A 290 8.02 -6.95 16.98
N GLU A 291 8.61 -6.28 17.97
CA GLU A 291 8.50 -6.68 19.38
C GLU A 291 7.06 -6.65 19.90
N LEU A 292 6.29 -5.61 19.53
CA LEU A 292 4.89 -5.48 19.96
C LEU A 292 4.03 -6.56 19.33
N ARG A 293 4.24 -6.86 18.05
CA ARG A 293 3.57 -7.97 17.38
C ARG A 293 3.80 -9.28 18.14
N GLU A 294 5.04 -9.59 18.50
CA GLU A 294 5.38 -10.82 19.24
C GLU A 294 4.78 -10.84 20.66
N LYS A 295 4.75 -9.68 21.35
CA LYS A 295 4.18 -9.55 22.70
C LYS A 295 2.65 -9.67 22.68
N LEU A 296 1.97 -9.00 21.76
CA LEU A 296 0.51 -8.91 21.70
C LEU A 296 -0.15 -10.09 20.99
N LYS A 297 0.58 -10.76 20.07
CA LYS A 297 0.09 -11.90 19.28
C LYS A 297 -1.28 -11.61 18.64
N GLU A 298 -2.35 -12.25 19.10
CA GLU A 298 -3.71 -12.08 18.59
C GLU A 298 -4.27 -10.67 18.84
N GLY A 299 -3.74 -9.93 19.82
CA GLY A 299 -4.08 -8.53 20.04
C GLY A 299 -3.47 -7.57 19.00
N TRP A 300 -2.51 -8.03 18.20
CA TRP A 300 -1.91 -7.23 17.12
C TRP A 300 -2.73 -7.35 15.83
N ILE A 301 -3.33 -6.24 15.41
CA ILE A 301 -4.34 -6.23 14.33
C ILE A 301 -3.87 -5.56 13.04
N PHE A 302 -2.62 -5.09 12.98
CA PHE A 302 -2.07 -4.34 11.84
C PHE A 302 -1.23 -5.18 10.88
N THR A 303 -0.91 -6.42 11.24
CA THR A 303 -0.17 -7.34 10.35
C THR A 303 -1.12 -8.38 9.77
N TYR A 304 -1.17 -8.41 8.45
CA TYR A 304 -1.82 -9.48 7.72
C TYR A 304 -0.96 -10.75 7.76
N HIS A 305 -1.60 -11.88 8.03
CA HIS A 305 -0.97 -13.19 8.01
C HIS A 305 -1.58 -13.99 6.86
N PHE A 306 -0.75 -14.33 5.88
CA PHE A 306 -1.19 -15.09 4.71
C PHE A 306 -1.53 -16.54 5.08
N SER A 307 -2.65 -17.02 4.56
CA SER A 307 -3.05 -18.42 4.50
C SER A 307 -3.26 -18.84 3.06
N GLU A 308 -2.97 -20.10 2.71
CA GLU A 308 -3.31 -20.62 1.38
C GLU A 308 -4.80 -20.51 1.04
N LYS A 309 -5.67 -20.51 2.07
CA LYS A 309 -7.12 -20.28 1.93
C LYS A 309 -7.45 -18.92 1.34
N ASP A 310 -6.59 -17.92 1.50
CA ASP A 310 -6.81 -16.59 0.93
C ASP A 310 -6.79 -16.62 -0.60
N LEU A 311 -6.10 -17.60 -1.20
CA LEU A 311 -6.10 -17.81 -2.66
C LEU A 311 -7.35 -18.53 -3.17
N GLU A 312 -8.13 -19.19 -2.32
CA GLU A 312 -9.33 -19.94 -2.70
C GLU A 312 -10.46 -18.98 -3.06
N HIS A 313 -11.05 -19.10 -4.24
CA HIS A 313 -12.19 -18.28 -4.65
C HIS A 313 -13.41 -19.16 -4.89
N PRO A 314 -14.48 -19.05 -4.08
CA PRO A 314 -15.70 -19.81 -4.31
C PRO A 314 -16.35 -19.42 -5.64
N VAL A 315 -16.84 -20.40 -6.39
CA VAL A 315 -17.61 -20.14 -7.61
C VAL A 315 -19.00 -19.66 -7.23
N VAL A 316 -19.42 -18.54 -7.79
CA VAL A 316 -20.72 -17.91 -7.58
C VAL A 316 -21.58 -18.11 -8.84
N GLU A 317 -22.70 -18.81 -8.72
CA GLU A 317 -23.65 -18.93 -9.83
C GLU A 317 -24.55 -17.70 -9.88
N ASN A 318 -24.21 -16.74 -10.75
CA ASN A 318 -25.07 -15.57 -10.98
C ASN A 318 -26.20 -15.88 -11.99
N PHE A 319 -27.24 -15.03 -11.99
CA PHE A 319 -28.42 -15.23 -12.84
C PHE A 319 -28.05 -15.33 -14.33
N ARG A 320 -27.08 -14.53 -14.78
CA ARG A 320 -26.60 -14.51 -16.16
C ARG A 320 -25.97 -15.84 -16.58
N ASN A 321 -25.10 -16.41 -15.76
CA ASN A 321 -24.47 -17.69 -16.03
C ASN A 321 -25.49 -18.82 -16.00
N LEU A 322 -26.44 -18.77 -15.06
CA LEU A 322 -27.53 -19.73 -14.96
C LEU A 322 -28.35 -19.77 -16.27
N ILE A 323 -28.87 -18.63 -16.74
CA ILE A 323 -29.70 -18.60 -17.96
C ILE A 323 -28.92 -19.02 -19.21
N ILE A 324 -27.64 -18.67 -19.33
CA ILE A 324 -26.79 -19.13 -20.45
C ILE A 324 -26.62 -20.65 -20.38
N ARG A 325 -26.29 -21.19 -19.20
CA ARG A 325 -26.11 -22.63 -19.02
C ARG A 325 -27.39 -23.39 -19.36
N THR A 326 -28.55 -22.91 -18.90
CA THR A 326 -29.85 -23.52 -19.23
C THR A 326 -30.10 -23.56 -20.74
N VAL A 327 -29.73 -22.52 -21.50
CA VAL A 327 -29.86 -22.55 -22.97
C VAL A 327 -28.83 -23.49 -23.63
N GLU A 328 -27.64 -23.64 -23.06
CA GLU A 328 -26.67 -24.65 -23.50
C GLU A 328 -27.17 -26.08 -23.23
N GLU A 329 -27.85 -26.30 -22.10
CA GLU A 329 -28.54 -27.56 -21.77
C GLU A 329 -29.68 -27.85 -22.74
N PHE A 330 -30.52 -26.85 -23.06
CA PHE A 330 -31.54 -27.00 -24.10
C PHE A 330 -30.93 -27.37 -25.45
N THR A 331 -29.76 -26.80 -25.78
CA THR A 331 -29.04 -27.15 -27.01
C THR A 331 -28.54 -28.60 -26.99
N GLY A 332 -28.14 -29.11 -25.82
CA GLY A 332 -27.79 -30.53 -25.62
C GLY A 332 -29.01 -31.43 -25.78
N LEU A 333 -30.07 -31.18 -25.04
CA LEU A 333 -31.34 -31.93 -25.09
C LEU A 333 -31.94 -31.93 -26.51
N HIS A 334 -31.85 -30.80 -27.22
CA HIS A 334 -32.31 -30.73 -28.61
C HIS A 334 -31.48 -31.61 -29.57
N LYS A 335 -30.20 -31.86 -29.29
CA LYS A 335 -29.40 -32.83 -30.05
C LYS A 335 -29.82 -34.26 -29.75
N GLU A 336 -30.12 -34.57 -28.49
CA GLU A 336 -30.63 -35.89 -28.09
C GLU A 336 -31.98 -36.18 -28.73
N LEU A 337 -32.87 -35.20 -28.83
CA LEU A 337 -34.13 -35.30 -29.60
C LEU A 337 -33.90 -35.80 -31.03
N PHE A 338 -32.86 -35.31 -31.72
CA PHE A 338 -32.53 -35.80 -33.06
C PHE A 338 -32.08 -37.25 -33.06
N TYR A 339 -31.36 -37.69 -32.03
CA TYR A 339 -30.94 -39.07 -31.89
C TYR A 339 -32.14 -40.00 -31.63
N THR A 340 -33.04 -39.61 -30.72
CA THR A 340 -34.32 -40.29 -30.46
C THR A 340 -35.15 -40.41 -31.76
N TYR A 341 -35.21 -39.32 -32.53
CA TYR A 341 -35.87 -39.31 -33.83
C TYR A 341 -35.23 -40.27 -34.85
N THR A 342 -33.89 -40.34 -34.91
CA THR A 342 -33.21 -41.29 -35.81
C THR A 342 -33.46 -42.76 -35.45
N LYS A 343 -33.73 -43.05 -34.17
CA LYS A 343 -34.16 -44.38 -33.70
C LYS A 343 -35.63 -44.68 -33.97
N ARG A 344 -36.39 -43.72 -34.55
CA ARG A 344 -37.83 -43.81 -34.81
C ARG A 344 -38.69 -43.96 -33.55
N ASP A 345 -38.19 -43.50 -32.40
CA ASP A 345 -38.96 -43.46 -31.15
C ASP A 345 -39.77 -42.17 -31.09
N ILE A 346 -40.96 -42.19 -31.69
CA ILE A 346 -41.86 -41.03 -31.76
C ILE A 346 -42.39 -40.64 -30.37
N PRO A 347 -42.87 -41.56 -29.50
CA PRO A 347 -43.28 -41.23 -28.14
C PRO A 347 -42.16 -40.56 -27.33
N GLY A 348 -40.92 -41.05 -27.43
CA GLY A 348 -39.75 -40.42 -26.81
C GLY A 348 -39.53 -38.99 -27.30
N CYS A 349 -39.62 -38.75 -28.61
CA CYS A 349 -39.49 -37.40 -29.17
C CYS A 349 -40.57 -36.43 -28.66
N LEU A 350 -41.82 -36.88 -28.54
CA LEU A 350 -42.92 -36.05 -28.03
C LEU A 350 -42.70 -35.70 -26.55
N SER A 351 -42.20 -36.65 -25.76
CA SER A 351 -41.80 -36.41 -24.37
C SER A 351 -40.66 -35.40 -24.26
N ASP A 352 -39.60 -35.56 -25.07
CA ASP A 352 -38.45 -34.66 -25.11
C ASP A 352 -38.86 -33.22 -25.47
N ILE A 353 -39.74 -33.06 -26.47
CA ILE A 353 -40.26 -31.75 -26.88
C ILE A 353 -41.11 -31.11 -25.79
N SER A 354 -41.98 -31.88 -25.14
CA SER A 354 -42.83 -31.38 -24.05
C SER A 354 -41.99 -30.88 -22.87
N ASN A 355 -40.97 -31.64 -22.49
CA ASN A 355 -40.03 -31.27 -21.44
C ASN A 355 -39.25 -29.99 -21.78
N LEU A 356 -38.73 -29.88 -23.02
CA LEU A 356 -38.06 -28.68 -23.50
C LEU A 356 -38.98 -27.45 -23.45
N GLN A 357 -40.24 -27.60 -23.83
CA GLN A 357 -41.21 -26.51 -23.85
C GLN A 357 -41.55 -26.04 -22.43
N GLU A 358 -41.78 -26.97 -21.49
CA GLU A 358 -42.04 -26.63 -20.09
C GLU A 358 -40.85 -25.87 -19.46
N GLN A 359 -39.63 -26.37 -19.66
CA GLN A 359 -38.43 -25.71 -19.15
C GLN A 359 -38.21 -24.32 -19.77
N ALA A 360 -38.50 -24.16 -21.07
CA ALA A 360 -38.40 -22.87 -21.74
C ALA A 360 -39.40 -21.83 -21.17
N ILE A 361 -40.61 -22.26 -20.84
CA ILE A 361 -41.61 -21.39 -20.18
C ILE A 361 -41.12 -20.97 -18.79
N VAL A 362 -40.54 -21.88 -18.01
CA VAL A 362 -39.97 -21.56 -16.69
C VAL A 362 -38.83 -20.54 -16.83
N LEU A 363 -37.92 -20.74 -17.80
CA LEU A 363 -36.84 -19.80 -18.09
C LEU A 363 -37.38 -18.42 -18.50
N GLY A 364 -38.40 -18.38 -19.37
CA GLY A 364 -39.06 -17.15 -19.79
C GLY A 364 -39.60 -16.36 -18.60
N LYS A 365 -40.38 -17.01 -17.73
CA LYS A 365 -40.92 -16.39 -16.50
C LYS A 365 -39.81 -15.88 -15.56
N ALA A 366 -38.68 -16.58 -15.47
CA ALA A 366 -37.56 -16.14 -14.65
C ALA A 366 -36.90 -14.87 -15.21
N ILE A 367 -36.69 -14.80 -16.53
CA ILE A 367 -36.14 -13.63 -17.24
C ILE A 367 -37.08 -12.43 -17.09
N GLU A 368 -38.38 -12.64 -17.32
CA GLU A 368 -39.43 -11.63 -17.22
C GLU A 368 -39.46 -11.00 -15.82
N ARG A 369 -39.35 -11.80 -14.76
CA ARG A 369 -39.29 -11.29 -13.38
C ARG A 369 -38.06 -10.41 -13.11
N LYS A 370 -36.92 -10.64 -13.78
CA LYS A 370 -35.66 -9.91 -13.53
C LYS A 370 -35.49 -8.68 -14.42
N LYS A 371 -35.94 -8.71 -15.69
CA LYS A 371 -35.75 -7.59 -16.66
C LYS A 371 -37.05 -7.04 -17.26
N GLY A 372 -38.20 -7.64 -16.97
CA GLY A 372 -39.50 -7.30 -17.56
C GLY A 372 -39.77 -8.00 -18.90
N GLU A 373 -40.98 -7.79 -19.44
CA GLU A 373 -41.46 -8.45 -20.67
C GLU A 373 -40.82 -7.92 -21.96
N GLN A 374 -40.28 -6.70 -21.96
CA GLN A 374 -39.86 -6.00 -23.18
C GLN A 374 -38.46 -6.39 -23.71
N VAL A 375 -37.84 -7.42 -23.15
CA VAL A 375 -36.50 -7.87 -23.57
C VAL A 375 -36.54 -8.80 -24.78
N VAL A 376 -35.51 -8.75 -25.63
CA VAL A 376 -35.47 -9.49 -26.90
C VAL A 376 -35.52 -11.01 -26.67
N SER A 377 -34.90 -11.49 -25.60
CA SER A 377 -34.86 -12.89 -25.22
C SER A 377 -36.24 -13.48 -24.95
N ILE A 378 -37.19 -12.73 -24.39
CA ILE A 378 -38.58 -13.20 -24.18
C ILE A 378 -39.25 -13.50 -25.52
N SER A 379 -39.18 -12.55 -26.47
CA SER A 379 -39.73 -12.77 -27.82
C SER A 379 -39.08 -13.96 -28.54
N VAL A 380 -37.78 -14.21 -28.30
CA VAL A 380 -37.10 -15.38 -28.89
C VAL A 380 -37.50 -16.68 -28.19
N ILE A 381 -37.77 -16.68 -26.88
CA ILE A 381 -38.30 -17.83 -26.15
C ILE A 381 -39.69 -18.19 -26.67
N GLU A 382 -40.56 -17.21 -26.91
CA GLU A 382 -41.88 -17.44 -27.50
C GLU A 382 -41.77 -18.12 -28.87
N GLN A 383 -40.89 -17.62 -29.74
CA GLN A 383 -40.61 -18.23 -31.05
C GLN A 383 -40.03 -19.64 -30.93
N TYR A 384 -39.20 -19.90 -29.91
CA TYR A 384 -38.67 -21.23 -29.62
C TYR A 384 -39.79 -22.20 -29.19
N CYS A 385 -40.66 -21.78 -28.28
CA CYS A 385 -41.83 -22.55 -27.84
C CYS A 385 -42.79 -22.85 -28.99
N GLU A 386 -43.05 -21.87 -29.86
CA GLU A 386 -43.87 -22.07 -31.07
C GLU A 386 -43.24 -23.10 -32.02
N ALA A 387 -41.93 -23.02 -32.26
CA ALA A 387 -41.22 -24.00 -33.07
C ALA A 387 -41.24 -25.41 -32.48
N LEU A 388 -41.18 -25.54 -31.14
CA LEU A 388 -41.34 -26.82 -30.45
C LEU A 388 -42.76 -27.37 -30.63
N TYR A 389 -43.78 -26.53 -30.49
CA TYR A 389 -45.17 -26.93 -30.69
C TYR A 389 -45.45 -27.39 -32.13
N GLU A 390 -44.95 -26.67 -33.14
CA GLU A 390 -45.05 -27.09 -34.54
C GLU A 390 -44.40 -28.45 -34.80
N ALA A 391 -43.26 -28.72 -34.15
CA ALA A 391 -42.57 -30.01 -34.24
C ALA A 391 -43.34 -31.13 -33.53
N TYR A 392 -43.94 -30.83 -32.37
CA TYR A 392 -44.79 -31.75 -31.62
C TYR A 392 -46.01 -32.18 -32.44
N MET A 393 -46.72 -31.21 -33.02
CA MET A 393 -47.91 -31.48 -33.85
C MET A 393 -47.56 -32.35 -35.05
N ALA A 394 -46.47 -32.03 -35.75
CA ALA A 394 -46.03 -32.79 -36.91
C ALA A 394 -45.61 -34.24 -36.57
N LEU A 395 -45.07 -34.49 -35.37
CA LEU A 395 -44.78 -35.85 -34.89
C LEU A 395 -46.02 -36.58 -34.39
N SER A 396 -46.97 -35.87 -33.78
CA SER A 396 -48.21 -36.45 -33.26
C SER A 396 -49.10 -36.99 -34.37
N GLU A 397 -49.11 -36.32 -35.54
CA GLU A 397 -49.79 -36.80 -36.75
C GLU A 397 -49.27 -38.16 -37.25
N LEU A 398 -48.08 -38.59 -36.81
CA LEU A 398 -47.47 -39.87 -37.19
C LEU A 398 -47.78 -41.02 -36.22
N LEU A 399 -48.31 -40.73 -35.03
CA LEU A 399 -48.68 -41.76 -34.04
C LEU A 399 -49.67 -42.82 -34.57
N PRO A 400 -50.66 -42.50 -35.43
CA PRO A 400 -51.59 -43.49 -35.95
C PRO A 400 -51.02 -44.39 -37.05
N MET A 401 -49.80 -44.16 -37.54
CA MET A 401 -49.22 -44.92 -38.65
C MET A 401 -48.36 -46.10 -38.17
N GLU A 402 -48.76 -47.32 -38.55
CA GLU A 402 -48.06 -48.57 -38.18
C GLU A 402 -46.70 -48.73 -38.87
N ASP A 403 -46.48 -48.13 -40.04
CA ASP A 403 -45.22 -48.20 -40.78
C ASP A 403 -44.76 -46.82 -41.32
N LEU A 404 -43.79 -46.23 -40.61
CA LEU A 404 -43.14 -44.97 -40.97
C LEU A 404 -42.34 -45.04 -42.28
N SER A 405 -42.10 -46.22 -42.87
CA SER A 405 -41.38 -46.39 -44.14
C SER A 405 -42.21 -45.99 -45.37
N ILE A 406 -43.52 -45.80 -45.21
CA ILE A 406 -44.48 -45.42 -46.26
C ILE A 406 -44.47 -43.90 -46.52
N LEU A 407 -43.80 -43.12 -45.65
CA LEU A 407 -43.72 -41.67 -45.78
C LEU A 407 -42.96 -41.26 -47.06
N SER A 408 -43.55 -40.33 -47.83
CA SER A 408 -42.86 -39.78 -48.99
C SER A 408 -41.59 -39.02 -48.57
N ALA A 409 -40.59 -39.00 -49.46
CA ALA A 409 -39.34 -38.26 -49.22
C ALA A 409 -39.60 -36.78 -48.89
N THR A 410 -40.68 -36.19 -49.42
CA THR A 410 -41.11 -34.82 -49.15
C THR A 410 -41.54 -34.64 -47.69
N VAL A 411 -42.36 -35.55 -47.15
CA VAL A 411 -42.84 -35.47 -45.75
C VAL A 411 -41.70 -35.67 -44.76
N HIS A 412 -40.77 -36.60 -45.04
CA HIS A 412 -39.56 -36.76 -44.22
C HIS A 412 -38.67 -35.52 -44.22
N LYS A 413 -38.58 -34.82 -45.36
CA LYS A 413 -37.81 -33.58 -45.48
C LYS A 413 -38.46 -32.46 -44.67
N GLU A 414 -39.78 -32.31 -44.73
CA GLU A 414 -40.55 -31.31 -43.97
C GLU A 414 -40.47 -31.55 -42.46
N LEU A 415 -40.64 -32.79 -42.01
CA LEU A 415 -40.54 -33.15 -40.59
C LEU A 415 -39.14 -32.87 -40.03
N LYS A 416 -38.10 -33.22 -40.80
CA LYS A 416 -36.70 -32.92 -40.44
C LYS A 416 -36.42 -31.41 -40.41
N GLN A 417 -37.09 -30.61 -41.24
CA GLN A 417 -37.00 -29.15 -41.18
C GLN A 417 -37.67 -28.61 -39.93
N LYS A 418 -38.89 -29.06 -39.60
CA LYS A 418 -39.61 -28.67 -38.38
C LYS A 418 -38.81 -29.02 -37.12
N LEU A 419 -38.24 -30.22 -37.06
CA LEU A 419 -37.38 -30.64 -35.94
C LEU A 419 -36.07 -29.83 -35.84
N LYS A 420 -35.57 -29.23 -36.92
CA LYS A 420 -34.37 -28.37 -36.90
C LYS A 420 -34.65 -26.93 -36.50
N LYS A 421 -35.89 -26.47 -36.66
CA LYS A 421 -36.30 -25.09 -36.41
C LYS A 421 -36.05 -24.65 -34.94
N PRO A 422 -36.33 -25.46 -33.90
CA PRO A 422 -36.03 -25.07 -32.52
C PRO A 422 -34.53 -24.80 -32.28
N GLY A 423 -33.63 -25.60 -32.89
CA GLY A 423 -32.19 -25.39 -32.78
C GLY A 423 -31.67 -24.07 -33.37
N TYR A 424 -32.38 -23.50 -34.35
CA TYR A 424 -32.09 -22.14 -34.84
C TYR A 424 -32.44 -21.09 -33.78
N TYR A 425 -33.60 -21.20 -33.15
CA TYR A 425 -34.03 -20.27 -32.11
C TYR A 425 -33.19 -20.39 -30.84
N LEU A 426 -32.65 -21.56 -30.48
CA LEU A 426 -31.69 -21.69 -29.38
C LEU A 426 -30.41 -20.87 -29.62
N LYS A 427 -29.89 -20.87 -30.85
CA LYS A 427 -28.74 -20.02 -31.21
C LYS A 427 -29.09 -18.54 -31.12
N LYS A 428 -30.26 -18.15 -31.65
CA LYS A 428 -30.77 -16.78 -31.57
C LYS A 428 -30.99 -16.34 -30.12
N LEU A 429 -31.50 -17.25 -29.27
CA LEU A 429 -31.76 -17.02 -27.86
C LEU A 429 -30.47 -16.76 -27.11
N ARG A 430 -29.43 -17.57 -27.35
CA ARG A 430 -28.10 -17.33 -26.78
C ARG A 430 -27.60 -15.91 -27.07
N SER A 431 -27.67 -15.47 -28.33
CA SER A 431 -27.26 -14.12 -28.71
C SER A 431 -28.17 -13.02 -28.14
N ALA A 432 -29.46 -13.28 -27.95
CA ALA A 432 -30.38 -12.34 -27.31
C ALA A 432 -30.06 -12.18 -25.81
N LEU A 433 -29.82 -13.29 -25.10
CA LEU A 433 -29.43 -13.27 -23.69
C LEU A 433 -28.12 -12.53 -23.45
N GLU A 434 -27.14 -12.66 -24.35
CA GLU A 434 -25.88 -11.89 -24.26
C GLU A 434 -26.09 -10.38 -24.40
N LYS A 435 -27.14 -9.94 -25.09
CA LYS A 435 -27.48 -8.51 -25.26
C LYS A 435 -28.31 -7.99 -24.09
N ASP A 436 -29.31 -8.74 -23.66
CA ASP A 436 -30.24 -8.34 -22.59
C ASP A 436 -29.58 -8.43 -21.20
N PHE A 437 -28.66 -9.37 -21.02
CA PHE A 437 -27.89 -9.58 -19.80
C PHE A 437 -26.41 -9.34 -20.07
N LYS A 438 -26.04 -8.06 -20.15
CA LYS A 438 -24.64 -7.62 -20.19
C LYS A 438 -23.92 -8.05 -18.91
N ARG A 439 -22.59 -8.17 -18.98
CA ARG A 439 -21.79 -8.43 -17.77
C ARG A 439 -21.84 -7.24 -16.84
N GLN A 440 -22.12 -7.46 -15.57
CA GLN A 440 -22.15 -6.40 -14.57
C GLN A 440 -20.77 -6.24 -13.92
N VAL A 441 -20.26 -5.01 -13.91
CA VAL A 441 -19.00 -4.62 -13.27
C VAL A 441 -19.30 -3.60 -12.19
N VAL A 442 -18.97 -3.94 -10.95
CA VAL A 442 -19.15 -3.06 -9.79
C VAL A 442 -17.81 -2.47 -9.37
N PHE A 443 -17.70 -1.15 -9.35
CA PHE A 443 -16.51 -0.42 -8.89
C PHE A 443 -16.74 0.07 -7.46
N LEU A 444 -15.80 -0.21 -6.57
CA LEU A 444 -15.87 0.11 -5.13
C LEU A 444 -14.76 1.12 -4.73
N PRO A 445 -14.80 2.38 -5.22
CA PRO A 445 -13.86 3.39 -4.77
C PRO A 445 -14.21 3.85 -3.34
N HIS A 446 -13.21 3.98 -2.48
CA HIS A 446 -13.42 4.50 -1.12
C HIS A 446 -13.36 6.04 -1.04
N SER A 447 -12.66 6.70 -1.97
CA SER A 447 -12.51 8.17 -2.02
C SER A 447 -12.65 8.69 -3.45
N ALA A 448 -13.28 9.87 -3.58
CA ALA A 448 -13.42 10.58 -4.84
C ALA A 448 -12.06 11.05 -5.39
N LYS A 449 -11.11 11.42 -4.51
CA LYS A 449 -9.73 11.78 -4.87
C LYS A 449 -9.04 10.69 -5.69
N HIS A 450 -9.36 9.44 -5.40
CA HIS A 450 -8.72 8.26 -5.99
C HIS A 450 -9.52 7.68 -7.17
N PHE A 451 -10.65 8.29 -7.55
CA PHE A 451 -11.48 7.78 -8.64
C PHE A 451 -10.79 7.83 -10.00
N GLU A 452 -9.85 8.77 -10.21
CA GLU A 452 -9.07 8.86 -11.47
C GLU A 452 -8.27 7.59 -11.79
N SER A 453 -7.96 6.74 -10.79
CA SER A 453 -7.30 5.46 -11.05
C SER A 453 -8.21 4.42 -11.72
N LEU A 454 -9.53 4.65 -11.69
CA LEU A 454 -10.56 3.77 -12.24
C LEU A 454 -11.34 4.44 -13.38
N ARG A 455 -11.50 5.77 -13.34
CA ARG A 455 -12.37 6.53 -14.25
C ARG A 455 -12.12 6.22 -15.73
N PRO A 456 -10.89 6.24 -16.27
CA PRO A 456 -10.68 5.91 -17.69
C PRO A 456 -11.11 4.49 -18.09
N LEU A 457 -11.00 3.52 -17.17
CA LEU A 457 -11.52 2.16 -17.39
C LEU A 457 -13.05 2.17 -17.41
N VAL A 458 -13.69 2.89 -16.48
CA VAL A 458 -15.15 3.05 -16.45
C VAL A 458 -15.64 3.68 -17.76
N ASP A 459 -15.00 4.77 -18.20
CA ASP A 459 -15.32 5.48 -19.44
C ASP A 459 -15.26 4.54 -20.66
N ALA A 460 -14.18 3.76 -20.77
CA ALA A 460 -14.00 2.81 -21.86
C ALA A 460 -15.07 1.70 -21.87
N LEU A 461 -15.49 1.23 -20.69
CA LEU A 461 -16.55 0.22 -20.56
C LEU A 461 -17.94 0.78 -20.89
N LEU A 462 -18.24 2.00 -20.44
CA LEU A 462 -19.48 2.70 -20.78
C LEU A 462 -19.56 2.99 -22.29
N GLN A 463 -18.45 3.45 -22.89
CA GLN A 463 -18.37 3.72 -24.32
C GLN A 463 -18.52 2.45 -25.17
N ALA A 464 -17.93 1.33 -24.75
CA ALA A 464 -18.09 0.05 -25.44
C ALA A 464 -19.55 -0.47 -25.40
N GLY A 465 -20.31 -0.10 -24.37
CA GLY A 465 -21.74 -0.38 -24.26
C GLY A 465 -22.10 -1.86 -24.09
N ASP A 466 -21.14 -2.75 -23.86
CA ASP A 466 -21.30 -4.20 -23.73
C ASP A 466 -21.22 -4.71 -22.27
N THR A 467 -21.08 -3.79 -21.32
CA THR A 467 -21.09 -4.05 -19.87
C THR A 467 -22.10 -3.13 -19.18
N GLU A 468 -22.57 -3.56 -18.01
CA GLU A 468 -23.34 -2.73 -17.08
C GLU A 468 -22.41 -2.31 -15.94
N CYS A 469 -22.05 -1.02 -15.88
CA CYS A 469 -21.15 -0.51 -14.86
C CYS A 469 -21.93 0.11 -13.70
N LYS A 470 -21.58 -0.25 -12.46
CA LYS A 470 -22.10 0.37 -11.24
C LYS A 470 -20.95 0.94 -10.43
N ILE A 471 -21.00 2.24 -10.13
CA ILE A 471 -20.03 2.91 -9.28
C ILE A 471 -20.65 3.05 -7.91
N ILE A 472 -20.08 2.37 -6.92
CA ILE A 472 -20.58 2.34 -5.55
C ILE A 472 -19.46 2.85 -4.64
N PRO A 473 -19.41 4.17 -4.36
CA PRO A 473 -18.53 4.70 -3.34
C PRO A 473 -18.76 3.96 -2.01
N ILE A 474 -17.70 3.53 -1.34
CA ILE A 474 -17.80 2.77 -0.10
C ILE A 474 -17.36 3.61 1.11
N PRO A 475 -18.04 3.47 2.26
CA PRO A 475 -17.63 4.18 3.48
C PRO A 475 -16.31 3.62 4.03
N TYR A 476 -15.57 4.49 4.70
CA TYR A 476 -14.32 4.15 5.39
C TYR A 476 -14.25 4.87 6.74
N TYR A 477 -13.33 4.45 7.60
CA TYR A 477 -13.16 4.98 8.94
C TYR A 477 -11.73 5.45 9.14
N ASP A 478 -11.57 6.57 9.83
CA ASP A 478 -10.30 6.86 10.50
C ASP A 478 -10.07 5.84 11.62
N ARG A 479 -8.81 5.59 11.96
CA ARG A 479 -8.43 4.74 13.09
C ARG A 479 -7.70 5.51 14.15
N TYR A 480 -7.85 5.05 15.37
CA TYR A 480 -7.02 5.43 16.49
C TYR A 480 -5.69 4.63 16.50
N GLY A 481 -4.71 5.09 17.27
CA GLY A 481 -3.39 4.44 17.37
C GLY A 481 -3.45 3.03 17.98
N ASP A 482 -4.48 2.74 18.77
CA ASP A 482 -4.82 1.41 19.28
C ASP A 482 -5.57 0.54 18.25
N GLY A 483 -5.90 1.11 17.09
CA GLY A 483 -6.56 0.44 15.97
C GLY A 483 -8.09 0.39 16.06
N SER A 484 -8.70 0.94 17.10
CA SER A 484 -10.15 1.12 17.17
C SER A 484 -10.63 2.16 16.13
N LEU A 485 -11.89 2.01 15.68
CA LEU A 485 -12.46 2.88 14.65
C LEU A 485 -12.88 4.22 15.25
N LYS A 486 -12.60 5.30 14.52
CA LYS A 486 -12.95 6.69 14.85
C LYS A 486 -14.16 7.12 13.99
N GLU A 487 -13.97 8.11 13.13
CA GLU A 487 -15.02 8.77 12.38
C GLU A 487 -15.26 8.02 11.07
N MET A 488 -16.54 7.76 10.76
CA MET A 488 -16.93 7.20 9.46
C MET A 488 -17.04 8.33 8.44
N HIS A 489 -16.45 8.11 7.27
CA HIS A 489 -16.51 9.00 6.11
C HIS A 489 -17.27 8.32 4.97
N TYR A 490 -18.08 9.10 4.26
CA TYR A 490 -18.74 8.68 3.03
C TYR A 490 -18.69 9.82 2.00
N GLU A 491 -18.07 9.56 0.86
CA GLU A 491 -17.79 10.59 -0.16
C GLU A 491 -18.71 10.51 -1.38
N GLY A 492 -19.85 9.81 -1.31
CA GLY A 492 -20.72 9.57 -2.48
C GLY A 492 -21.10 10.84 -3.25
N ASP A 493 -21.42 11.92 -2.54
CA ASP A 493 -21.81 13.22 -3.12
C ASP A 493 -20.63 14.00 -3.75
N ASN A 494 -19.39 13.59 -3.45
CA ASN A 494 -18.18 14.25 -3.96
C ASN A 494 -17.72 13.69 -5.31
N PHE A 495 -18.34 12.61 -5.80
CA PHE A 495 -18.01 12.05 -7.11
C PHE A 495 -18.55 12.93 -8.25
N PRO A 496 -17.93 12.88 -9.46
CA PRO A 496 -18.36 13.70 -10.57
C PRO A 496 -19.82 13.39 -10.99
N LYS A 497 -20.61 14.44 -11.22
CA LYS A 497 -22.08 14.35 -11.41
C LYS A 497 -22.49 13.70 -12.73
N GLU A 498 -21.58 13.57 -13.68
CA GLU A 498 -21.78 12.90 -14.96
C GLU A 498 -21.90 11.37 -14.83
N TYR A 499 -21.52 10.80 -13.68
CA TYR A 499 -21.66 9.37 -13.41
C TYR A 499 -22.91 9.06 -12.58
N GLU A 500 -23.58 7.95 -12.90
CA GLU A 500 -24.64 7.39 -12.06
C GLU A 500 -24.01 6.72 -10.83
N ILE A 501 -24.01 7.46 -9.71
CA ILE A 501 -23.53 6.96 -8.42
C ILE A 501 -24.63 6.14 -7.74
N THR A 502 -24.31 4.88 -7.43
CA THR A 502 -25.19 3.99 -6.68
C THR A 502 -24.86 4.07 -5.20
N ASP A 503 -25.86 4.40 -4.38
CA ASP A 503 -25.72 4.39 -2.92
C ASP A 503 -25.47 2.96 -2.42
N TYR A 504 -24.41 2.79 -1.63
CA TYR A 504 -24.01 1.48 -1.11
C TYR A 504 -25.09 0.81 -0.26
N ARG A 505 -26.00 1.59 0.34
CA ARG A 505 -27.11 1.08 1.17
C ARG A 505 -28.24 0.44 0.35
N HIS A 506 -28.30 0.76 -0.94
CA HIS A 506 -29.36 0.31 -1.84
C HIS A 506 -28.92 -0.83 -2.78
N TYR A 507 -27.65 -1.24 -2.72
CA TYR A 507 -27.12 -2.32 -3.55
C TYR A 507 -26.99 -3.63 -2.76
N ASN A 508 -27.78 -4.64 -3.13
CA ASN A 508 -27.74 -5.95 -2.48
C ASN A 508 -26.84 -6.93 -3.24
N PHE A 509 -25.59 -7.05 -2.80
CA PHE A 509 -24.60 -7.95 -3.42
C PHE A 509 -25.05 -9.42 -3.48
N ALA A 510 -25.74 -9.92 -2.44
CA ALA A 510 -26.20 -11.29 -2.39
C ALA A 510 -27.31 -11.59 -3.40
N THR A 511 -28.03 -10.55 -3.85
CA THR A 511 -29.11 -10.67 -4.85
C THR A 511 -28.59 -10.42 -6.27
N GLU A 512 -27.68 -9.45 -6.43
CA GLU A 512 -27.17 -9.06 -7.75
C GLU A 512 -26.06 -9.98 -8.27
N LEU A 513 -25.18 -10.49 -7.39
CA LEU A 513 -24.06 -11.40 -7.74
C LEU A 513 -23.27 -10.96 -8.99
N PRO A 514 -22.66 -9.76 -8.97
CA PRO A 514 -22.03 -9.15 -10.15
C PRO A 514 -20.97 -10.06 -10.79
N ASP A 515 -20.84 -10.00 -12.12
CA ASP A 515 -19.83 -10.76 -12.86
C ASP A 515 -18.40 -10.39 -12.46
N CYS A 516 -18.18 -9.14 -12.06
CA CYS A 516 -16.90 -8.63 -11.62
C CYS A 516 -17.06 -7.53 -10.57
N ILE A 517 -16.20 -7.54 -9.54
CA ILE A 517 -16.04 -6.46 -8.57
C ILE A 517 -14.62 -5.91 -8.70
N VAL A 518 -14.49 -4.59 -8.79
CA VAL A 518 -13.22 -3.86 -8.84
C VAL A 518 -13.04 -3.07 -7.57
N ILE A 519 -11.97 -3.36 -6.83
CA ILE A 519 -11.54 -2.60 -5.65
C ILE A 519 -10.28 -1.80 -5.97
N ASN A 520 -10.14 -0.62 -5.35
CA ASN A 520 -8.88 0.13 -5.37
C ASN A 520 -8.21 0.23 -4.00
N SER A 521 -8.84 -0.25 -2.92
CA SER A 521 -8.24 -0.36 -1.59
C SER A 521 -7.94 -1.83 -1.25
N PRO A 522 -6.66 -2.24 -1.12
CA PRO A 522 -6.30 -3.63 -0.87
C PRO A 522 -6.15 -3.99 0.62
N TYR A 523 -6.29 -3.02 1.52
CA TYR A 523 -5.81 -3.12 2.90
C TYR A 523 -6.74 -3.87 3.85
N ASP A 524 -8.04 -3.96 3.52
CA ASP A 524 -9.11 -4.36 4.45
C ASP A 524 -9.00 -3.64 5.80
N GLN A 525 -8.59 -4.36 6.84
CA GLN A 525 -8.45 -3.91 8.23
C GLN A 525 -6.99 -3.61 8.64
N PHE A 526 -6.01 -3.77 7.74
CA PHE A 526 -4.59 -3.82 8.09
C PHE A 526 -3.85 -2.49 7.91
N ASN A 527 -4.49 -1.47 7.33
CA ASN A 527 -3.93 -0.11 7.33
C ASN A 527 -4.02 0.49 8.75
N GLN A 528 -2.93 1.10 9.23
CA GLN A 528 -2.83 1.60 10.60
C GLN A 528 -3.57 2.93 10.83
N VAL A 529 -3.89 3.66 9.77
CA VAL A 529 -4.48 5.01 9.86
C VAL A 529 -5.96 5.03 9.54
N TRP A 530 -6.42 4.15 8.65
CA TRP A 530 -7.82 4.10 8.22
C TRP A 530 -8.21 2.68 7.81
N ALA A 531 -9.50 2.40 7.63
CA ALA A 531 -9.98 1.13 7.09
C ALA A 531 -11.30 1.32 6.35
N VAL A 532 -11.51 0.59 5.24
CA VAL A 532 -12.85 0.54 4.61
C VAL A 532 -13.84 -0.14 5.55
N HIS A 533 -15.13 0.14 5.39
CA HIS A 533 -16.15 -0.53 6.16
C HIS A 533 -16.08 -2.05 5.96
N SER A 534 -16.16 -2.83 7.04
CA SER A 534 -15.84 -4.27 7.07
C SER A 534 -16.66 -5.12 6.11
N ALA A 535 -17.91 -4.71 5.85
CA ALA A 535 -18.77 -5.32 4.83
C ALA A 535 -18.16 -5.32 3.41
N PHE A 536 -17.20 -4.43 3.12
CA PHE A 536 -16.52 -4.29 1.84
C PHE A 536 -15.08 -4.82 1.83
N TYR A 537 -14.66 -5.52 2.90
CA TYR A 537 -13.38 -6.22 2.87
C TYR A 537 -13.32 -7.19 1.69
N SER A 538 -12.14 -7.31 1.11
CA SER A 538 -11.91 -8.15 -0.06
C SER A 538 -12.31 -9.61 0.19
N ARG A 539 -12.16 -10.12 1.42
CA ARG A 539 -12.67 -11.46 1.83
C ARG A 539 -14.19 -11.59 1.79
N GLU A 540 -14.92 -10.49 1.98
CA GLU A 540 -16.38 -10.44 1.88
C GLU A 540 -16.81 -10.27 0.43
N MET A 541 -16.15 -9.39 -0.33
CA MET A 541 -16.49 -9.11 -1.73
C MET A 541 -16.32 -10.32 -2.64
N LYS A 542 -15.29 -11.15 -2.44
CA LYS A 542 -15.10 -12.40 -3.21
C LYS A 542 -16.23 -13.42 -3.03
N LYS A 543 -17.12 -13.27 -2.04
CA LYS A 543 -18.27 -14.17 -1.87
C LYS A 543 -19.40 -13.87 -2.86
N TYR A 544 -19.38 -12.69 -3.48
CA TYR A 544 -20.49 -12.18 -4.32
C TYR A 544 -20.13 -12.06 -5.79
N THR A 545 -18.92 -12.45 -6.20
CA THR A 545 -18.48 -12.37 -7.60
C THR A 545 -17.62 -13.57 -7.96
N ASN A 546 -17.45 -13.83 -9.26
CA ASN A 546 -16.47 -14.80 -9.75
C ASN A 546 -15.13 -14.16 -10.13
N LYS A 547 -15.07 -12.82 -10.13
CA LYS A 547 -13.93 -12.04 -10.61
C LYS A 547 -13.73 -10.84 -9.69
N LEU A 548 -12.82 -10.96 -8.74
CA LEU A 548 -12.38 -9.84 -7.92
C LEU A 548 -11.11 -9.24 -8.54
N VAL A 549 -11.15 -7.95 -8.86
CA VAL A 549 -10.03 -7.24 -9.49
C VAL A 549 -9.54 -6.13 -8.57
N TYR A 550 -8.23 -6.04 -8.40
CA TYR A 550 -7.58 -4.93 -7.71
C TYR A 550 -6.82 -4.04 -8.70
N ILE A 551 -7.05 -2.72 -8.62
CA ILE A 551 -6.31 -1.71 -9.37
C ILE A 551 -5.83 -0.64 -8.37
N PRO A 552 -4.51 -0.47 -8.15
CA PRO A 552 -3.98 0.53 -7.23
C PRO A 552 -4.46 1.94 -7.56
N TRP A 553 -4.72 2.74 -6.51
CA TRP A 553 -5.06 4.16 -6.66
C TRP A 553 -3.85 5.08 -6.86
N PHE A 554 -2.64 4.52 -6.98
CA PHE A 554 -1.39 5.25 -7.05
C PHE A 554 -0.42 4.63 -8.07
N VAL A 555 0.62 5.39 -8.41
CA VAL A 555 1.80 4.94 -9.15
C VAL A 555 3.05 5.41 -8.42
N THR A 556 4.11 4.59 -8.39
CA THR A 556 5.42 4.92 -7.82
C THR A 556 6.46 5.02 -8.94
N ASP A 557 7.70 5.34 -8.59
CA ASP A 557 8.83 4.99 -9.47
C ASP A 557 8.94 3.47 -9.58
N GLU A 558 9.64 3.00 -10.61
CA GLU A 558 9.96 1.58 -10.74
C GLU A 558 10.87 1.16 -9.58
N ILE A 559 10.53 0.05 -8.92
CA ILE A 559 11.28 -0.47 -7.78
C ILE A 559 12.07 -1.69 -8.22
N ASN A 560 13.39 -1.61 -8.18
CA ASN A 560 14.29 -2.73 -8.35
C ASN A 560 14.77 -3.23 -6.97
N PRO A 561 14.35 -4.44 -6.52
CA PRO A 561 14.74 -4.97 -5.20
C PRO A 561 16.24 -5.20 -4.99
N LYS A 562 17.05 -5.04 -6.04
CA LYS A 562 18.51 -5.17 -6.00
C LYS A 562 19.24 -3.83 -6.04
N ASP A 563 18.52 -2.74 -6.30
CA ASP A 563 19.08 -1.40 -6.27
C ASP A 563 19.02 -0.86 -4.85
N GLU A 564 20.10 -0.23 -4.41
CA GLU A 564 20.19 0.32 -3.06
C GLU A 564 19.30 1.55 -2.90
N GLU A 565 19.16 2.38 -3.94
CA GLU A 565 18.24 3.54 -3.91
C GLU A 565 16.78 3.13 -3.73
N ASP A 566 16.44 1.91 -4.12
CA ASP A 566 15.09 1.36 -4.00
C ASP A 566 14.88 0.57 -2.70
N GLY A 567 15.89 0.40 -1.84
CA GLY A 567 15.80 -0.41 -0.63
C GLY A 567 14.65 0.03 0.31
N LYS A 568 14.53 1.35 0.54
CA LYS A 568 13.46 1.94 1.36
C LYS A 568 12.09 1.83 0.68
N ALA A 569 12.03 1.99 -0.64
CA ALA A 569 10.79 1.85 -1.40
C ALA A 569 10.30 0.39 -1.39
N PHE A 570 11.23 -0.56 -1.59
CA PHE A 570 10.97 -1.98 -1.49
C PHE A 570 10.56 -2.38 -0.06
N HIS A 571 11.11 -1.77 0.98
CA HIS A 571 10.62 -1.94 2.35
C HIS A 571 9.15 -1.53 2.49
N ASN A 572 8.79 -0.33 2.02
CA ASN A 572 7.41 0.19 2.13
C ASN A 572 6.37 -0.61 1.34
N MET A 573 6.79 -1.46 0.39
CA MET A 573 5.87 -2.38 -0.29
C MET A 573 5.07 -3.26 0.68
N LYS A 574 5.56 -3.52 1.91
CA LYS A 574 4.81 -4.28 2.91
C LYS A 574 3.40 -3.69 3.16
N TYR A 575 3.26 -2.37 3.11
CA TYR A 575 1.99 -1.68 3.43
C TYR A 575 0.92 -1.80 2.34
N TYR A 576 1.27 -2.22 1.11
CA TYR A 576 0.31 -2.34 0.00
C TYR A 576 0.44 -3.63 -0.82
N VAL A 577 1.45 -4.47 -0.54
CA VAL A 577 1.64 -5.79 -1.16
C VAL A 577 1.36 -6.92 -0.16
N GLU A 578 1.78 -6.77 1.09
CA GLU A 578 1.55 -7.76 2.16
C GLU A 578 0.18 -7.54 2.81
N VAL A 579 -0.86 -7.46 1.97
CA VAL A 579 -2.23 -7.10 2.36
C VAL A 579 -3.25 -8.01 1.67
N PRO A 580 -4.41 -8.29 2.29
CA PRO A 580 -5.34 -9.33 1.85
C PRO A 580 -5.87 -9.12 0.43
N GLY A 581 -6.14 -7.88 0.02
CA GLY A 581 -6.72 -7.58 -1.29
C GLY A 581 -5.88 -8.10 -2.46
N ILE A 582 -4.55 -8.18 -2.29
CA ILE A 582 -3.64 -8.76 -3.30
C ILE A 582 -3.88 -10.25 -3.48
N PHE A 583 -4.05 -10.99 -2.39
CA PHE A 583 -4.19 -12.45 -2.41
C PHE A 583 -5.62 -12.90 -2.75
N HIS A 584 -6.61 -12.13 -2.30
CA HIS A 584 -8.02 -12.38 -2.57
C HIS A 584 -8.41 -12.10 -4.02
N SER A 585 -7.76 -11.14 -4.69
CA SER A 585 -8.06 -10.79 -6.08
C SER A 585 -7.66 -11.91 -7.05
N ASP A 586 -8.43 -12.06 -8.13
CA ASP A 586 -8.11 -12.94 -9.25
C ASP A 586 -7.23 -12.27 -10.28
N LEU A 587 -7.32 -10.94 -10.36
CA LEU A 587 -6.47 -10.09 -11.16
C LEU A 587 -6.06 -8.84 -10.35
N SER A 588 -4.77 -8.56 -10.31
CA SER A 588 -4.25 -7.25 -9.90
C SER A 588 -3.54 -6.63 -11.10
N ILE A 589 -3.91 -5.40 -11.46
CA ILE A 589 -3.27 -4.66 -12.56
C ILE A 589 -2.36 -3.59 -11.97
N VAL A 590 -1.05 -3.76 -12.11
CA VAL A 590 -0.03 -2.82 -11.63
C VAL A 590 0.60 -2.06 -12.80
N GLN A 591 1.22 -0.91 -12.50
CA GLN A 591 1.64 0.10 -13.46
C GLN A 591 2.60 -0.37 -14.58
N SER A 592 3.31 -1.48 -14.39
CA SER A 592 4.30 -1.97 -15.36
C SER A 592 4.74 -3.41 -15.06
N GLU A 593 5.41 -4.02 -16.03
CA GLU A 593 6.09 -5.31 -15.84
C GLU A 593 7.29 -5.23 -14.88
N GLY A 594 7.90 -4.06 -14.70
CA GLY A 594 8.93 -3.83 -13.69
C GLY A 594 8.34 -3.92 -12.29
N MET A 595 7.26 -3.17 -12.04
CA MET A 595 6.53 -3.24 -10.78
C MET A 595 5.89 -4.60 -10.52
N LYS A 596 5.42 -5.32 -11.55
CA LYS A 596 5.01 -6.73 -11.38
C LYS A 596 6.16 -7.59 -10.82
N LYS A 597 7.39 -7.42 -11.30
CA LYS A 597 8.55 -8.14 -10.77
C LYS A 597 8.83 -7.75 -9.31
N ALA A 598 8.72 -6.48 -8.96
CA ALA A 598 8.87 -5.99 -7.58
C ALA A 598 7.82 -6.60 -6.64
N TYR A 599 6.54 -6.58 -7.03
CA TYR A 599 5.45 -7.21 -6.28
C TYR A 599 5.72 -8.70 -6.08
N LEU A 600 6.12 -9.42 -7.12
CA LEU A 600 6.41 -10.85 -7.03
C LEU A 600 7.64 -11.15 -6.17
N ALA A 601 8.64 -10.27 -6.14
CA ALA A 601 9.78 -10.40 -5.24
C ALA A 601 9.35 -10.21 -3.77
N LYS A 602 8.55 -9.16 -3.48
CA LYS A 602 8.01 -8.91 -2.14
C LYS A 602 7.09 -10.06 -1.66
N ILE A 603 6.22 -10.58 -2.53
CA ILE A 603 5.39 -11.76 -2.22
C ILE A 603 6.24 -13.00 -1.94
N ALA A 604 7.38 -13.19 -2.60
CA ALA A 604 8.27 -14.30 -2.30
C ALA A 604 8.99 -14.15 -0.94
N GLU A 605 9.30 -12.92 -0.52
CA GLU A 605 9.82 -12.62 0.81
C GLU A 605 8.77 -12.92 1.90
N PHE A 606 7.53 -12.50 1.65
CA PHE A 606 6.42 -12.61 2.61
C PHE A 606 5.78 -14.00 2.70
N ALA A 607 5.44 -14.63 1.56
CA ALA A 607 4.64 -15.85 1.49
C ALA A 607 5.36 -17.02 0.78
N GLY A 608 6.62 -16.83 0.37
CA GLY A 608 7.44 -17.89 -0.24
C GLY A 608 7.29 -18.05 -1.76
N LYS A 609 8.20 -18.85 -2.33
CA LYS A 609 8.38 -18.98 -3.79
C LYS A 609 7.21 -19.68 -4.49
N ASP A 610 6.55 -20.64 -3.84
CA ASP A 610 5.41 -21.35 -4.41
C ASP A 610 4.20 -20.43 -4.56
N ILE A 611 3.95 -19.59 -3.55
CA ILE A 611 2.90 -18.58 -3.58
C ILE A 611 3.21 -17.52 -4.64
N ARG A 612 4.46 -17.04 -4.74
CA ARG A 612 4.89 -16.18 -5.85
C ARG A 612 4.55 -16.78 -7.22
N LYS A 613 4.77 -18.07 -7.42
CA LYS A 613 4.45 -18.74 -8.71
C LYS A 613 2.94 -18.74 -8.98
N LYS A 614 2.09 -18.99 -7.98
CA LYS A 614 0.63 -18.87 -8.09
C LYS A 614 0.22 -17.42 -8.43
N MET A 615 0.77 -16.45 -7.71
CA MET A 615 0.48 -15.01 -7.88
C MET A 615 0.95 -14.43 -9.21
N SER A 616 1.99 -15.00 -9.84
CA SER A 616 2.46 -14.51 -11.15
C SER A 616 1.41 -14.57 -12.27
N LYS A 617 0.38 -15.42 -12.10
CA LYS A 617 -0.78 -15.54 -13.00
C LYS A 617 -1.90 -14.57 -12.65
N LYS A 618 -1.96 -14.11 -11.40
CA LYS A 618 -2.95 -13.16 -10.88
C LYS A 618 -2.51 -11.71 -11.01
N ILE A 619 -1.21 -11.42 -11.13
CA ILE A 619 -0.69 -10.04 -11.25
C ILE A 619 -0.29 -9.75 -12.70
N SER A 620 -0.78 -8.65 -13.24
CA SER A 620 -0.47 -8.15 -14.58
C SER A 620 0.23 -6.80 -14.49
N GLY A 621 1.36 -6.62 -15.17
CA GLY A 621 2.06 -5.34 -15.29
C GLY A 621 1.54 -4.51 -16.47
N ALA A 622 0.23 -4.54 -16.71
CA ALA A 622 -0.35 -3.99 -17.93
C ALA A 622 -0.41 -2.46 -17.94
N GLY A 623 -0.34 -1.80 -16.78
CA GLY A 623 -0.42 -0.34 -16.74
C GLY A 623 -1.21 0.21 -15.57
N SER A 624 -1.40 1.53 -15.61
CA SER A 624 -2.29 2.26 -14.70
C SER A 624 -3.03 3.34 -15.47
N CYS A 625 -4.31 3.55 -15.14
CA CYS A 625 -5.08 4.65 -15.72
C CYS A 625 -4.49 6.02 -15.39
N LEU A 626 -3.70 6.12 -14.30
CA LEU A 626 -3.01 7.34 -13.89
C LEU A 626 -1.85 7.72 -14.82
N LEU A 627 -1.41 6.82 -15.69
CA LEU A 627 -0.36 7.09 -16.68
C LEU A 627 -0.91 7.66 -18.00
N GLY A 628 -2.23 7.88 -18.11
CA GLY A 628 -2.87 8.41 -19.31
C GLY A 628 -2.62 7.52 -20.53
N GLU A 629 -2.28 8.14 -21.68
CA GLU A 629 -2.06 7.45 -22.96
C GLU A 629 -0.60 6.94 -23.14
N LYS A 630 0.12 6.67 -22.05
CA LYS A 630 1.50 6.17 -22.11
C LYS A 630 1.55 4.79 -22.76
N GLU A 631 2.16 4.68 -23.93
CA GLU A 631 2.23 3.43 -24.70
C GLU A 631 2.82 2.27 -23.88
N GLY A 632 2.12 1.13 -23.89
CA GLY A 632 2.53 -0.10 -23.22
C GLY A 632 2.21 -0.17 -21.72
N GLN A 633 1.71 0.91 -21.10
CA GLN A 633 1.44 1.02 -19.66
C GLN A 633 0.25 1.92 -19.31
N GLY A 634 -0.51 2.38 -20.31
CA GLY A 634 -1.53 3.41 -20.17
C GLY A 634 -2.94 2.84 -20.07
N VAL A 635 -3.93 3.72 -20.28
CA VAL A 635 -5.35 3.40 -20.23
C VAL A 635 -5.69 2.26 -21.20
N LYS A 636 -5.18 2.31 -22.43
CA LYS A 636 -5.44 1.29 -23.45
C LYS A 636 -5.06 -0.11 -22.98
N GLU A 637 -3.86 -0.29 -22.46
CA GLU A 637 -3.37 -1.60 -22.01
C GLU A 637 -4.12 -2.10 -20.77
N VAL A 638 -4.49 -1.21 -19.85
CA VAL A 638 -5.35 -1.55 -18.70
C VAL A 638 -6.71 -2.05 -19.17
N VAL A 639 -7.36 -1.33 -20.09
CA VAL A 639 -8.68 -1.69 -20.65
C VAL A 639 -8.61 -3.02 -21.39
N GLU A 640 -7.61 -3.23 -22.24
CA GLU A 640 -7.41 -4.50 -22.96
C GLU A 640 -7.20 -5.67 -22.00
N CYS A 641 -6.35 -5.49 -20.97
CA CYS A 641 -6.09 -6.51 -19.97
C CYS A 641 -7.36 -6.86 -19.18
N PHE A 642 -8.06 -5.83 -18.67
CA PHE A 642 -9.29 -5.99 -17.92
C PHE A 642 -10.38 -6.68 -18.74
N ARG A 643 -10.63 -6.22 -19.97
CA ARG A 643 -11.65 -6.81 -20.86
C ARG A 643 -11.30 -8.25 -21.19
N ARG A 644 -10.05 -8.57 -21.53
CA ARG A 644 -9.63 -9.95 -21.77
C ARG A 644 -9.93 -10.85 -20.56
N PHE A 645 -9.68 -10.35 -19.33
CA PHE A 645 -9.97 -11.09 -18.12
C PHE A 645 -11.47 -11.23 -17.83
N LEU A 646 -12.24 -10.16 -18.00
CA LEU A 646 -13.70 -10.12 -17.78
C LEU A 646 -14.44 -11.08 -18.71
N PHE A 647 -14.04 -11.11 -19.99
CA PHE A 647 -14.72 -11.90 -21.03
C PHE A 647 -14.17 -13.33 -21.17
N ALA A 648 -13.10 -13.70 -20.46
CA ALA A 648 -12.57 -15.06 -20.46
C ALA A 648 -13.57 -16.06 -19.84
N SER A 649 -13.73 -17.22 -20.49
CA SER A 649 -14.62 -18.31 -20.04
C SER A 649 -14.18 -18.90 -18.70
N ASN A 650 -15.12 -19.08 -17.78
CA ASN A 650 -14.88 -19.68 -16.45
C ASN A 650 -14.38 -21.15 -16.49
N LYS A 651 -14.48 -21.83 -17.64
CA LYS A 651 -13.93 -23.20 -17.85
C LYS A 651 -12.41 -23.29 -17.61
N ASN A 652 -11.68 -22.18 -17.73
CA ASN A 652 -10.23 -22.13 -17.44
C ASN A 652 -9.89 -21.95 -15.95
N ILE A 653 -10.87 -21.69 -15.09
CA ILE A 653 -10.68 -21.44 -13.65
C ILE A 653 -10.84 -22.73 -12.85
N VAL A 654 -11.71 -23.66 -13.29
CA VAL A 654 -11.99 -24.92 -12.58
C VAL A 654 -11.03 -26.06 -12.97
N SER A 655 -10.33 -25.98 -14.11
CA SER A 655 -9.44 -27.06 -14.57
C SER A 655 -8.01 -27.00 -14.00
N LYS A 656 -7.74 -26.12 -13.03
CA LYS A 656 -6.42 -25.98 -12.36
C LYS A 656 -6.55 -25.59 -10.88
N ALA A 657 -7.53 -26.18 -10.18
CA ALA A 657 -7.50 -26.29 -8.73
C ALA A 657 -6.84 -27.62 -8.35
#